data_AF-A0A1F6GYS8-F1
#
_entry.id   AF-A0A1F6GYS8-F1
#
_cell.length_a   1.000
_cell.length_b   1.000
_cell.length_c   1.000
_cell.angle_alpha   90.00
_cell.angle_beta   90.00
_cell.angle_gamma   90.00
#
_symmetry.space_group_name_H-M   'P 1'
#
loop_
_entity.id
_entity.type
_entity.pdbx_description
1 polymer ?
#
loop_
_entity_poly.entity_id
_entity_poly.type
_entity_poly.pdbx_seq_one_letter_code
_entity_poly.pdbx_strand_id
1 'polypeptide(L)'
;MFIIEFILFVPAVLFSFFVPGFLLINFLKLQFKGTEKIFFSLISGICLFILSTYLLSYLDIPKAYLIILALLNIFFWIKYFKQLKNFRRFLKPIRELDLISWFVILGGTLAFSYIMFFSGWNTADGIQFLGVNVKDGVRHLSYIQNEINNFPPQHPGIAGLPLKGFHYFYDFLLAKFIQFFGFSVENIYFRFFPPLLALLYGTSFYVISQRLKVNLISQRLILFFAYFSQSLSFIPFILKQTDSITLAASVHPLGLIVNPFTVLPMAMLFGALAVLADIKKSFKYAIFLGLIFGVLSEIKVYAGIIGIFAVSSYSLYLILRHRKEYFMHIIVLLTTTAFITAITFLPNNLKQGGLVWAPLLFYWEMMKNPVFDFTNWVVKYQISYEAKDTLKIWFLLLQAAIIYWIYNLGLLSVIFLKLKRLFSKEFWLSNLHFILFTATFISVLIPSFFIQSFNVFEIQQFFWFTFALLSIPGGIALGQFLKNKYFKFIVIGLIILFSLPGLLDTLSIYSPFGNRVIATNHELSFYKKIEANVSEKSFIVYIPVQFMDKKEELYFYEFFGQTAFYSYLTNRDIYLEGGGLPSKSSRSVEKQRANKLMQLDKVIADCNIEETSSNLRDIGSKYLLTQRNYPCLATGSAVLKTFSSGTYQFYVFK
;
A
#
# COMPACT_ATOMS: atom_id res chain seq x y z
N MET A 1 20.99 7.07 -17.54
CA MET A 1 19.69 6.38 -17.67
C MET A 1 18.66 6.94 -16.67
N PHE A 2 18.86 6.81 -15.35
CA PHE A 2 17.94 7.35 -14.31
C PHE A 2 17.42 8.78 -14.54
N ILE A 3 18.32 9.76 -14.77
CA ILE A 3 17.92 11.18 -14.97
C ILE A 3 17.00 11.33 -16.19
N ILE A 4 17.27 10.59 -17.27
CA ILE A 4 16.45 10.62 -18.49
C ILE A 4 15.06 10.07 -18.19
N GLU A 5 14.98 8.92 -17.51
CA GLU A 5 13.70 8.33 -17.10
C GLU A 5 12.91 9.29 -16.19
N PHE A 6 13.58 9.96 -15.24
CA PHE A 6 12.93 10.94 -14.37
C PHE A 6 12.37 12.14 -15.15
N ILE A 7 13.13 12.66 -16.11
CA ILE A 7 12.67 13.76 -16.98
C ILE A 7 11.47 13.33 -17.82
N LEU A 8 11.44 12.08 -18.30
CA LEU A 8 10.35 11.51 -19.09
C LEU A 8 9.13 11.11 -18.24
N PHE A 9 9.33 10.80 -16.96
CA PHE A 9 8.26 10.42 -16.04
C PHE A 9 7.24 11.55 -15.86
N VAL A 10 7.69 12.80 -15.71
CA VAL A 10 6.82 13.97 -15.52
C VAL A 10 5.83 14.16 -16.68
N PRO A 11 6.24 14.26 -17.96
CA PRO A 11 5.31 14.35 -19.07
C PRO A 11 4.45 13.08 -19.21
N ALA A 12 4.99 11.89 -18.93
CA ALA A 12 4.20 10.65 -18.95
C ALA A 12 3.03 10.70 -17.93
N VAL A 13 3.26 11.21 -16.71
CA VAL A 13 2.21 11.44 -15.69
C VAL A 13 1.21 12.50 -16.15
N LEU A 14 1.68 13.61 -16.72
CA LEU A 14 0.81 14.69 -17.19
C LEU A 14 -0.13 14.19 -18.31
N PHE A 15 0.42 13.49 -19.29
CA PHE A 15 -0.36 12.97 -20.41
C PHE A 15 -1.26 11.82 -20.00
N SER A 16 -0.79 10.89 -19.16
CA SER A 16 -1.53 9.68 -18.76
C SER A 16 -2.62 9.94 -17.74
N PHE A 17 -2.39 10.86 -16.79
CA PHE A 17 -3.30 11.09 -15.68
C PHE A 17 -3.93 12.49 -15.76
N PHE A 18 -3.13 13.55 -15.75
CA PHE A 18 -3.67 14.91 -15.65
C PHE A 18 -4.63 15.24 -16.81
N VAL A 19 -4.24 14.98 -18.06
CA VAL A 19 -5.04 15.34 -19.24
C VAL A 19 -6.38 14.59 -19.28
N PRO A 20 -6.45 13.24 -19.21
CA PRO A 20 -7.71 12.51 -19.19
C PRO A 20 -8.64 12.96 -18.06
N GLY A 21 -8.13 13.12 -16.84
CA GLY A 21 -8.96 13.55 -15.71
C GLY A 21 -9.41 15.01 -15.80
N PHE A 22 -8.59 15.91 -16.33
CA PHE A 22 -9.00 17.29 -16.60
C PHE A 22 -10.11 17.36 -17.64
N LEU A 23 -10.01 16.55 -18.71
CA LEU A 23 -11.06 16.42 -19.71
C LEU A 23 -12.35 15.87 -19.09
N LEU A 24 -12.26 14.84 -18.23
CA LEU A 24 -13.42 14.30 -17.51
C LEU A 24 -14.10 15.36 -16.63
N ILE A 25 -13.32 16.10 -15.83
CA ILE A 25 -13.84 17.17 -14.97
C ILE A 25 -14.58 18.23 -15.78
N ASN A 26 -14.03 18.66 -16.92
CA ASN A 26 -14.67 19.66 -17.77
C ASN A 26 -15.86 19.09 -18.55
N PHE A 27 -15.80 17.83 -18.98
CA PHE A 27 -16.92 17.12 -19.63
C PHE A 27 -18.12 17.02 -18.67
N LEU A 28 -17.86 16.63 -17.44
CA LEU A 28 -18.85 16.61 -16.35
C LEU A 28 -19.21 18.00 -15.82
N LYS A 29 -18.55 19.07 -16.30
CA LYS A 29 -18.75 20.46 -15.87
C LYS A 29 -18.65 20.63 -14.33
N LEU A 30 -17.74 19.90 -13.68
CA LEU A 30 -17.54 19.98 -12.23
C LEU A 30 -16.84 21.29 -11.88
N GLN A 31 -17.33 21.99 -10.86
CA GLN A 31 -16.90 23.34 -10.50
C GLN A 31 -15.72 23.34 -9.50
N PHE A 32 -14.75 22.43 -9.68
CA PHE A 32 -13.51 22.47 -8.90
C PHE A 32 -12.67 23.69 -9.29
N LYS A 33 -12.02 24.30 -8.30
CA LYS A 33 -11.19 25.51 -8.48
C LYS A 33 -9.81 25.28 -7.88
N GLY A 34 -8.83 26.09 -8.30
CA GLY A 34 -7.52 26.12 -7.68
C GLY A 34 -6.87 24.73 -7.63
N THR A 35 -6.26 24.44 -6.48
CA THR A 35 -5.55 23.18 -6.20
C THR A 35 -6.47 21.97 -6.29
N GLU A 36 -7.76 22.11 -5.97
CA GLU A 36 -8.73 21.01 -6.08
C GLU A 36 -8.84 20.52 -7.52
N LYS A 37 -8.88 21.45 -8.49
CA LYS A 37 -9.01 21.08 -9.90
C LYS A 37 -7.80 20.28 -10.37
N ILE A 38 -6.59 20.68 -9.97
CA ILE A 38 -5.36 19.97 -10.33
C ILE A 38 -5.35 18.58 -9.69
N PHE A 39 -5.61 18.53 -8.38
CA PHE A 39 -5.64 17.29 -7.61
C PHE A 39 -6.66 16.29 -8.19
N PHE A 40 -7.91 16.69 -8.39
CA PHE A 40 -8.95 15.81 -8.92
C PHE A 40 -8.71 15.45 -10.39
N SER A 41 -8.01 16.27 -11.17
CA SER A 41 -7.60 15.90 -12.54
C SER A 41 -6.62 14.74 -12.50
N LEU A 42 -5.63 14.76 -11.59
CA LEU A 42 -4.72 13.63 -11.42
C LEU A 42 -5.43 12.37 -10.90
N ILE A 43 -6.22 12.50 -9.82
CA ILE A 43 -6.92 11.35 -9.21
C ILE A 43 -7.87 10.66 -10.19
N SER A 44 -8.70 11.44 -10.88
CA SER A 44 -9.63 10.85 -11.85
C SER A 44 -8.93 10.33 -13.10
N GLY A 45 -7.81 10.96 -13.49
CA GLY A 45 -6.89 10.45 -14.50
C GLY A 45 -6.35 9.07 -14.19
N ILE A 46 -5.85 8.88 -12.96
CA ILE A 46 -5.38 7.56 -12.46
C ILE A 46 -6.52 6.55 -12.52
N CYS A 47 -7.72 6.91 -12.05
CA CYS A 47 -8.89 6.03 -12.12
C CYS A 47 -9.22 5.62 -13.56
N LEU A 48 -9.25 6.59 -14.49
CA LEU A 48 -9.51 6.33 -15.91
C LEU A 48 -8.42 5.45 -16.52
N PHE A 49 -7.15 5.71 -16.22
CA PHE A 49 -6.03 4.91 -16.68
C PHE A 49 -6.18 3.45 -16.23
N ILE A 50 -6.40 3.22 -14.93
CA ILE A 50 -6.55 1.87 -14.37
C ILE A 50 -7.74 1.17 -15.01
N LEU A 51 -8.93 1.79 -15.00
CA LEU A 51 -10.15 1.17 -15.51
C LEU A 51 -10.09 0.86 -17.00
N SER A 52 -9.57 1.78 -17.81
CA SER A 52 -9.47 1.57 -19.25
C SER A 52 -8.42 0.52 -19.61
N THR A 53 -7.24 0.54 -18.99
CA THR A 53 -6.21 -0.48 -19.22
C THR A 53 -6.64 -1.85 -18.68
N TYR A 54 -7.40 -1.89 -17.59
CA TYR A 54 -8.03 -3.11 -17.05
C TYR A 54 -8.99 -3.73 -18.06
N LEU A 55 -9.94 -2.94 -18.58
CA LEU A 55 -10.91 -3.41 -19.58
C LEU A 55 -10.21 -3.86 -20.88
N LEU A 56 -9.23 -3.09 -21.36
CA LEU A 56 -8.47 -3.43 -22.56
C LEU A 56 -7.57 -4.66 -22.37
N SER A 57 -7.11 -4.94 -21.15
CA SER A 57 -6.32 -6.15 -20.85
C SER A 57 -7.19 -7.41 -20.90
N TYR A 58 -8.47 -7.35 -20.51
CA TYR A 58 -9.40 -8.46 -20.74
C TYR A 58 -9.67 -8.75 -22.22
N LEU A 59 -9.51 -7.74 -23.07
CA LEU A 59 -9.66 -7.84 -24.52
C LEU A 59 -8.34 -8.21 -25.22
N ASP A 60 -7.28 -8.50 -24.46
CA ASP A 60 -5.93 -8.78 -24.97
C ASP A 60 -5.34 -7.67 -25.87
N ILE A 61 -5.78 -6.42 -25.66
CA ILE A 61 -5.33 -5.23 -26.42
C ILE A 61 -4.94 -4.04 -25.51
N PRO A 62 -4.16 -4.24 -24.42
CA PRO A 62 -3.82 -3.16 -23.50
C PRO A 62 -3.15 -1.95 -24.18
N LYS A 63 -2.33 -2.19 -25.22
CA LYS A 63 -1.63 -1.15 -25.99
C LYS A 63 -2.57 -0.23 -26.77
N ALA A 64 -3.83 -0.62 -27.03
CA ALA A 64 -4.82 0.27 -27.64
C ALA A 64 -5.09 1.52 -26.78
N TYR A 65 -4.79 1.45 -25.47
CA TYR A 65 -4.85 2.60 -24.58
C TYR A 65 -3.95 3.75 -25.06
N LEU A 66 -2.79 3.47 -25.66
CA LEU A 66 -1.89 4.50 -26.18
C LEU A 66 -2.54 5.33 -27.31
N ILE A 67 -3.38 4.70 -28.12
CA ILE A 67 -4.14 5.38 -29.17
C ILE A 67 -5.19 6.29 -28.53
N ILE A 68 -5.96 5.77 -27.57
CA ILE A 68 -6.93 6.57 -26.80
C ILE A 68 -6.22 7.76 -26.16
N LEU A 69 -5.06 7.52 -25.55
CA LEU A 69 -4.27 8.54 -24.90
C LEU A 69 -3.79 9.62 -25.87
N ALA A 70 -3.27 9.23 -27.04
CA ALA A 70 -2.86 10.16 -28.07
C ALA A 70 -4.04 11.03 -28.54
N LEU A 71 -5.21 10.42 -28.79
CA LEU A 71 -6.42 11.14 -29.20
C LEU A 71 -6.90 12.12 -28.13
N LEU A 72 -6.94 11.71 -26.86
CA LEU A 72 -7.30 12.60 -25.74
C LEU A 72 -6.32 13.78 -25.62
N ASN A 73 -5.03 13.54 -25.79
CA ASN A 73 -4.02 14.60 -25.74
C ASN A 73 -4.14 15.55 -26.92
N ILE A 74 -4.32 15.04 -28.15
CA ILE A 74 -4.56 15.88 -29.34
C ILE A 74 -5.82 16.74 -29.13
N PHE A 75 -6.91 16.14 -28.67
CA PHE A 75 -8.15 16.87 -28.38
C PHE A 75 -7.94 17.94 -27.30
N PHE A 76 -7.23 17.61 -26.22
CA PHE A 76 -6.89 18.54 -25.17
C PHE A 76 -6.11 19.73 -25.72
N TRP A 77 -5.08 19.48 -26.53
CA TRP A 77 -4.31 20.53 -27.17
C TRP A 77 -5.20 21.38 -28.09
N ILE A 78 -5.95 20.80 -29.03
CA ILE A 78 -6.83 21.57 -29.93
C ILE A 78 -7.79 22.49 -29.16
N LYS A 79 -8.44 21.95 -28.12
CA LYS A 79 -9.49 22.68 -27.38
C LYS A 79 -8.93 23.70 -26.38
N TYR A 80 -7.80 23.40 -25.74
CA TYR A 80 -7.28 24.18 -24.62
C TYR A 80 -5.95 24.89 -24.90
N PHE A 81 -5.37 24.78 -26.11
CA PHE A 81 -4.10 25.43 -26.47
C PHE A 81 -4.10 26.94 -26.20
N LYS A 82 -5.19 27.65 -26.55
CA LYS A 82 -5.30 29.10 -26.29
C LYS A 82 -5.30 29.42 -24.79
N GLN A 83 -5.87 28.55 -23.95
CA GLN A 83 -5.85 28.71 -22.49
C GLN A 83 -4.45 28.42 -21.93
N LEU A 84 -3.74 27.45 -22.50
CA LEU A 84 -2.36 27.09 -22.14
C LEU A 84 -1.33 28.16 -22.52
N LYS A 85 -1.56 28.95 -23.59
CA LYS A 85 -0.73 30.13 -23.90
C LYS A 85 -0.68 31.12 -22.73
N ASN A 86 -1.72 31.15 -21.90
CA ASN A 86 -1.71 31.84 -20.61
C ASN A 86 -1.25 30.90 -19.49
N PHE A 87 -0.07 30.28 -19.63
CA PHE A 87 0.47 29.29 -18.68
C PHE A 87 0.48 29.79 -17.23
N ARG A 88 0.67 31.11 -17.03
CA ARG A 88 0.55 31.77 -15.72
C ARG A 88 -0.80 31.55 -15.03
N ARG A 89 -1.91 31.47 -15.78
CA ARG A 89 -3.24 31.18 -15.24
C ARG A 89 -3.36 29.73 -14.78
N PHE A 90 -2.70 28.81 -15.47
CA PHE A 90 -2.69 27.39 -15.12
C PHE A 90 -1.84 27.11 -13.87
N LEU A 91 -0.76 27.88 -13.66
CA LEU A 91 0.05 27.84 -12.43
C LEU A 91 -0.52 28.67 -11.28
N LYS A 92 -1.55 29.50 -11.50
CA LYS A 92 -2.16 30.33 -10.45
C LYS A 92 -2.58 29.51 -9.21
N PRO A 93 -3.25 28.36 -9.34
CA PRO A 93 -3.57 27.48 -8.21
C PRO A 93 -2.37 27.11 -7.31
N ILE A 94 -1.24 26.79 -7.94
CA ILE A 94 0.00 26.44 -7.26
C ILE A 94 0.54 27.64 -6.48
N ARG A 95 0.30 28.87 -6.97
CA ARG A 95 0.70 30.11 -6.30
C ARG A 95 -0.23 30.54 -5.16
N GLU A 96 -1.44 29.98 -5.07
CA GLU A 96 -2.41 30.30 -4.00
C GLU A 96 -2.07 29.57 -2.69
N LEU A 97 -1.24 28.54 -2.75
CA LEU A 97 -0.65 27.89 -1.59
C LEU A 97 0.38 28.82 -0.93
N ASP A 98 0.26 29.05 0.37
CA ASP A 98 1.25 29.83 1.11
C ASP A 98 2.59 29.09 1.20
N LEU A 99 3.68 29.86 1.30
CA LEU A 99 5.05 29.33 1.25
C LEU A 99 5.33 28.24 2.30
N ILE A 100 4.75 28.36 3.50
CA ILE A 100 4.97 27.39 4.57
C ILE A 100 4.21 26.09 4.28
N SER A 101 2.97 26.15 3.78
CA SER A 101 2.27 24.94 3.33
C SER A 101 3.02 24.24 2.19
N TRP A 102 3.61 25.00 1.26
CA TRP A 102 4.50 24.45 0.24
C TRP A 102 5.71 23.75 0.83
N PHE A 103 6.39 24.39 1.77
CA PHE A 103 7.56 23.83 2.44
C PHE A 103 7.21 22.53 3.18
N VAL A 104 6.06 22.48 3.87
CA VAL A 104 5.61 21.27 4.58
C VAL A 104 5.28 20.15 3.60
N ILE A 105 4.55 20.43 2.52
CA ILE A 105 4.20 19.40 1.52
C ILE A 105 5.45 18.89 0.80
N LEU A 106 6.35 19.76 0.36
CA LEU A 106 7.58 19.35 -0.31
C LEU A 106 8.55 18.65 0.64
N GLY A 107 8.72 19.17 1.86
CA GLY A 107 9.53 18.52 2.89
C GLY A 107 8.99 17.14 3.27
N GLY A 108 7.67 17.00 3.43
CA GLY A 108 7.01 15.72 3.65
C GLY A 108 7.15 14.77 2.46
N THR A 109 7.03 15.29 1.23
CA THR A 109 7.23 14.51 -0.01
C THR A 109 8.67 13.98 -0.10
N LEU A 110 9.67 14.82 0.21
CA LEU A 110 11.07 14.42 0.24
C LEU A 110 11.33 13.37 1.33
N ALA A 111 10.78 13.55 2.53
CA ALA A 111 10.93 12.61 3.64
C ALA A 111 10.31 11.23 3.32
N PHE A 112 9.09 11.22 2.76
CA PHE A 112 8.44 9.99 2.28
C PHE A 112 9.27 9.32 1.17
N SER A 113 9.73 10.10 0.19
CA SER A 113 10.49 9.56 -0.94
C SER A 113 11.83 8.99 -0.52
N TYR A 114 12.51 9.63 0.44
CA TYR A 114 13.82 9.20 0.94
C TYR A 114 13.79 7.74 1.43
N ILE A 115 12.72 7.35 2.13
CA ILE A 115 12.56 6.01 2.72
C ILE A 115 12.52 4.91 1.66
N MET A 116 12.02 5.22 0.47
CA MET A 116 11.95 4.26 -0.63
C MET A 116 13.16 4.35 -1.55
N PHE A 117 13.76 5.54 -1.69
CA PHE A 117 14.66 5.92 -2.78
C PHE A 117 15.83 4.97 -3.01
N PHE A 118 16.46 4.50 -1.93
CA PHE A 118 17.69 3.70 -1.98
C PHE A 118 17.46 2.19 -2.14
N SER A 119 16.22 1.71 -2.06
CA SER A 119 15.88 0.32 -2.36
C SER A 119 15.86 0.08 -3.87
N GLY A 120 16.25 -1.11 -4.32
CA GLY A 120 16.41 -1.45 -5.73
C GLY A 120 17.49 -0.64 -6.45
N TRP A 121 18.52 -0.15 -5.72
CA TRP A 121 19.62 0.64 -6.32
C TRP A 121 20.77 -0.28 -6.70
N ASN A 122 21.37 -0.06 -7.88
CA ASN A 122 22.55 -0.78 -8.32
C ASN A 122 23.81 -0.14 -7.72
N THR A 123 24.51 -0.87 -6.86
CA THR A 123 25.77 -0.50 -6.22
C THR A 123 26.95 -1.22 -6.89
N ALA A 124 28.17 -0.94 -6.42
CA ALA A 124 29.37 -1.66 -6.88
C ALA A 124 29.31 -3.17 -6.54
N ASP A 125 28.58 -3.55 -5.51
CA ASP A 125 28.48 -4.94 -5.05
C ASP A 125 27.31 -5.69 -5.72
N GLY A 126 26.25 -4.98 -6.14
CA GLY A 126 25.04 -5.59 -6.70
C GLY A 126 23.80 -4.71 -6.52
N ILE A 127 22.60 -5.30 -6.53
CA ILE A 127 21.36 -4.57 -6.25
C ILE A 127 21.02 -4.65 -4.77
N GLN A 128 20.76 -3.52 -4.12
CA GLN A 128 20.45 -3.47 -2.68
C GLN A 128 18.96 -3.23 -2.40
N PHE A 129 18.46 -3.81 -1.31
CA PHE A 129 17.12 -3.57 -0.75
C PHE A 129 17.21 -3.28 0.75
N LEU A 130 16.35 -2.37 1.26
CA LEU A 130 16.43 -1.85 2.63
C LEU A 130 15.15 -2.11 3.43
N GLY A 131 15.29 -2.38 4.72
CA GLY A 131 14.15 -2.54 5.63
C GLY A 131 13.14 -3.58 5.14
N VAL A 132 11.85 -3.26 5.18
CA VAL A 132 10.81 -4.21 4.73
C VAL A 132 10.78 -4.39 3.20
N ASN A 133 11.44 -3.51 2.43
CA ASN A 133 11.48 -3.63 0.97
C ASN A 133 12.22 -4.89 0.51
N VAL A 134 13.06 -5.47 1.38
CA VAL A 134 13.72 -6.77 1.15
C VAL A 134 12.71 -7.88 0.90
N LYS A 135 11.56 -7.87 1.60
CA LYS A 135 10.50 -8.87 1.47
C LYS A 135 9.33 -8.31 0.65
N ASP A 136 8.67 -7.28 1.17
CA ASP A 136 7.44 -6.76 0.58
C ASP A 136 7.72 -6.02 -0.73
N GLY A 137 8.75 -5.17 -0.75
CA GLY A 137 9.13 -4.40 -1.94
C GLY A 137 9.44 -5.33 -3.12
N VAL A 138 10.32 -6.31 -2.90
CA VAL A 138 10.66 -7.34 -3.92
C VAL A 138 9.43 -8.12 -4.38
N ARG A 139 8.52 -8.49 -3.45
CA ARG A 139 7.27 -9.16 -3.81
C ARG A 139 6.43 -8.31 -4.75
N HIS A 140 6.25 -7.01 -4.48
CA HIS A 140 5.55 -6.12 -5.40
C HIS A 140 6.25 -5.99 -6.76
N LEU A 141 7.60 -5.94 -6.80
CA LEU A 141 8.32 -5.96 -8.07
C LEU A 141 8.01 -7.22 -8.90
N SER A 142 7.92 -8.38 -8.24
CA SER A 142 7.56 -9.64 -8.92
C SER A 142 6.12 -9.62 -9.45
N TYR A 143 5.16 -9.05 -8.72
CA TYR A 143 3.78 -8.87 -9.21
C TYR A 143 3.74 -7.92 -10.39
N ILE A 144 4.41 -6.77 -10.31
CA ILE A 144 4.47 -5.79 -11.39
C ILE A 144 5.06 -6.42 -12.66
N GLN A 145 6.15 -7.18 -12.55
CA GLN A 145 6.74 -7.88 -13.69
C GLN A 145 5.79 -8.94 -14.29
N ASN A 146 5.13 -9.73 -13.44
CA ASN A 146 4.14 -10.69 -13.91
C ASN A 146 3.00 -9.98 -14.68
N GLU A 147 2.48 -8.86 -14.16
CA GLU A 147 1.37 -8.12 -14.75
C GLU A 147 1.71 -7.30 -16.01
N ILE A 148 3.00 -7.08 -16.28
CA ILE A 148 3.44 -6.55 -17.59
C ILE A 148 3.07 -7.54 -18.70
N ASN A 149 3.24 -8.84 -18.45
CA ASN A 149 3.14 -9.89 -19.45
C ASN A 149 1.85 -10.72 -19.37
N ASN A 150 1.25 -10.83 -18.17
CA ASN A 150 0.11 -11.70 -17.92
C ASN A 150 -1.11 -10.90 -17.47
N PHE A 151 -2.25 -11.18 -18.09
CA PHE A 151 -3.55 -10.72 -17.62
C PHE A 151 -4.67 -11.73 -17.96
N PRO A 152 -5.54 -12.14 -17.01
CA PRO A 152 -5.57 -11.77 -15.59
C PRO A 152 -4.26 -12.10 -14.84
N PRO A 153 -3.93 -11.36 -13.76
CA PRO A 153 -2.66 -11.55 -13.06
C PRO A 153 -2.47 -12.98 -12.56
N GLN A 154 -1.26 -13.51 -12.71
CA GLN A 154 -0.87 -14.82 -12.19
C GLN A 154 -0.01 -14.63 -10.94
N HIS A 155 0.07 -15.67 -10.13
CA HIS A 155 0.93 -15.67 -8.96
C HIS A 155 2.39 -15.93 -9.38
N PRO A 156 3.30 -14.94 -9.33
CA PRO A 156 4.68 -15.10 -9.78
C PRO A 156 5.42 -16.20 -9.02
N GLY A 157 5.09 -16.38 -7.74
CA GLY A 157 5.68 -17.44 -6.95
C GLY A 157 5.02 -18.82 -7.15
N ILE A 158 3.86 -18.94 -7.79
CA ILE A 158 3.17 -20.24 -7.95
C ILE A 158 2.63 -20.36 -9.36
N ALA A 159 3.49 -20.85 -10.23
CA ALA A 159 3.25 -20.94 -11.66
C ALA A 159 1.91 -21.58 -12.01
N GLY A 160 1.18 -20.96 -12.94
CA GLY A 160 -0.11 -21.44 -13.43
C GLY A 160 -1.29 -21.22 -12.47
N LEU A 161 -1.11 -20.54 -11.33
CA LEU A 161 -2.23 -20.11 -10.49
C LEU A 161 -2.58 -18.64 -10.71
N PRO A 162 -3.86 -18.28 -10.81
CA PRO A 162 -4.29 -16.88 -10.82
C PRO A 162 -4.04 -16.23 -9.44
N LEU A 163 -3.68 -14.93 -9.44
CA LEU A 163 -3.43 -14.14 -8.25
C LEU A 163 -4.74 -13.73 -7.54
N LYS A 164 -5.42 -14.68 -6.91
CA LYS A 164 -6.70 -14.46 -6.21
C LYS A 164 -6.53 -13.97 -4.77
N GLY A 165 -7.47 -13.15 -4.31
CA GLY A 165 -7.50 -12.66 -2.92
C GLY A 165 -6.49 -11.54 -2.63
N PHE A 166 -5.98 -10.89 -3.69
CA PHE A 166 -5.03 -9.79 -3.63
C PHE A 166 -5.60 -8.59 -4.40
N HIS A 167 -5.29 -7.38 -3.93
CA HIS A 167 -5.78 -6.11 -4.48
C HIS A 167 -4.71 -5.49 -5.37
N TYR A 168 -4.68 -5.91 -6.64
CA TYR A 168 -3.52 -5.66 -7.51
C TYR A 168 -3.56 -4.33 -8.26
N PHE A 169 -4.59 -3.48 -8.12
CA PHE A 169 -4.70 -2.29 -8.99
C PHE A 169 -3.55 -1.29 -8.85
N TYR A 170 -2.86 -1.26 -7.70
CA TYR A 170 -1.65 -0.46 -7.58
C TYR A 170 -0.50 -1.04 -8.43
N ASP A 171 -0.23 -2.34 -8.29
CA ASP A 171 0.83 -3.00 -9.04
C ASP A 171 0.51 -2.96 -10.55
N PHE A 172 -0.76 -3.11 -10.91
CA PHE A 172 -1.26 -3.02 -12.28
C PHE A 172 -1.10 -1.63 -12.88
N LEU A 173 -1.37 -0.58 -12.10
CA LEU A 173 -1.11 0.80 -12.50
C LEU A 173 0.36 0.96 -12.89
N LEU A 174 1.28 0.46 -12.07
CA LEU A 174 2.71 0.54 -12.33
C LEU A 174 3.11 -0.32 -13.53
N ALA A 175 2.62 -1.56 -13.61
CA ALA A 175 2.91 -2.51 -14.68
C ALA A 175 2.53 -1.95 -16.05
N LYS A 176 1.32 -1.40 -16.19
CA LYS A 176 0.89 -0.81 -17.47
C LYS A 176 1.62 0.50 -17.78
N PHE A 177 1.97 1.28 -16.77
CA PHE A 177 2.79 2.47 -16.97
C PHE A 177 4.21 2.11 -17.45
N ILE A 178 4.83 1.08 -16.87
CA ILE A 178 6.12 0.53 -17.31
C ILE A 178 6.00 -0.03 -18.74
N GLN A 179 4.98 -0.83 -19.02
CA GLN A 179 4.75 -1.43 -20.34
C GLN A 179 4.64 -0.38 -21.46
N PHE A 180 4.04 0.77 -21.16
CA PHE A 180 3.78 1.83 -22.15
C PHE A 180 4.97 2.76 -22.37
N PHE A 181 5.78 3.01 -21.35
CA PHE A 181 6.84 4.01 -21.41
C PHE A 181 8.26 3.44 -21.29
N GLY A 182 8.41 2.14 -21.01
CA GLY A 182 9.71 1.45 -20.97
C GLY A 182 10.59 1.85 -19.79
N PHE A 183 10.01 2.28 -18.66
CA PHE A 183 10.76 2.62 -17.46
C PHE A 183 11.27 1.39 -16.70
N SER A 184 12.34 1.52 -15.92
CA SER A 184 12.75 0.47 -14.98
C SER A 184 11.69 0.27 -13.89
N VAL A 185 11.43 -1.00 -13.55
CA VAL A 185 10.44 -1.39 -12.52
C VAL A 185 10.82 -0.79 -11.17
N GLU A 186 12.11 -0.85 -10.82
CA GLU A 186 12.67 -0.33 -9.58
C GLU A 186 12.56 1.19 -9.51
N ASN A 187 12.83 1.90 -10.61
CA ASN A 187 12.70 3.36 -10.64
C ASN A 187 11.24 3.79 -10.46
N ILE A 188 10.31 3.11 -11.12
CA ILE A 188 8.88 3.40 -11.01
C ILE A 188 8.39 3.14 -9.58
N TYR A 189 8.70 1.97 -9.01
CA TYR A 189 8.22 1.57 -7.70
C TYR A 189 8.86 2.35 -6.54
N PHE A 190 10.19 2.54 -6.54
CA PHE A 190 10.90 3.12 -5.40
C PHE A 190 11.18 4.63 -5.51
N ARG A 191 11.16 5.23 -6.72
CA ARG A 191 11.71 6.58 -6.91
C ARG A 191 10.76 7.57 -7.54
N PHE A 192 9.92 7.13 -8.47
CA PHE A 192 9.09 8.05 -9.26
C PHE A 192 7.64 8.11 -8.77
N PHE A 193 7.01 6.97 -8.49
CA PHE A 193 5.67 7.01 -7.90
C PHE A 193 5.68 7.49 -6.45
N PRO A 194 6.60 7.10 -5.54
CA PRO A 194 6.59 7.58 -4.17
C PRO A 194 6.48 9.11 -3.99
N PRO A 195 7.25 9.97 -4.69
CA PRO A 195 7.04 11.42 -4.61
C PRO A 195 5.69 11.88 -5.18
N LEU A 196 5.20 11.26 -6.25
CA LEU A 196 3.86 11.55 -6.80
C LEU A 196 2.77 11.22 -5.77
N LEU A 197 2.84 10.05 -5.14
CA LEU A 197 1.88 9.60 -4.13
C LEU A 197 1.93 10.48 -2.89
N ALA A 198 3.14 10.80 -2.40
CA ALA A 198 3.31 11.67 -1.25
C ALA A 198 2.77 13.08 -1.53
N LEU A 199 2.98 13.62 -2.74
CA LEU A 199 2.41 14.92 -3.14
C LEU A 199 0.88 14.88 -3.18
N LEU A 200 0.28 13.83 -3.76
CA LEU A 200 -1.17 13.65 -3.78
C LEU A 200 -1.73 13.52 -2.36
N TYR A 201 -1.06 12.77 -1.49
CA TYR A 201 -1.43 12.61 -0.09
C TYR A 201 -1.47 13.96 0.64
N GLY A 202 -0.39 14.75 0.64
CA GLY A 202 -0.38 16.07 1.28
C GLY A 202 -1.39 17.04 0.66
N THR A 203 -1.56 16.99 -0.66
CA THR A 203 -2.55 17.81 -1.35
C THR A 203 -3.98 17.47 -0.93
N SER A 204 -4.29 16.20 -0.65
CA SER A 204 -5.61 15.79 -0.16
C SER A 204 -5.94 16.43 1.20
N PHE A 205 -4.96 16.51 2.12
CA PHE A 205 -5.11 17.22 3.40
C PHE A 205 -5.24 18.73 3.21
N TYR A 206 -4.51 19.31 2.26
CA TYR A 206 -4.68 20.71 1.89
C TYR A 206 -6.12 20.97 1.42
N VAL A 207 -6.66 20.15 0.51
CA VAL A 207 -8.04 20.27 0.01
C VAL A 207 -9.06 20.13 1.15
N ILE A 208 -8.90 19.16 2.05
CA ILE A 208 -9.78 19.01 3.22
C ILE A 208 -9.74 20.28 4.09
N SER A 209 -8.54 20.79 4.40
CA SER A 209 -8.39 21.96 5.27
C SER A 209 -9.05 23.21 4.69
N GLN A 210 -8.97 23.40 3.37
CA GLN A 210 -9.65 24.49 2.66
C GLN A 210 -11.16 24.35 2.73
N ARG A 211 -11.69 23.13 2.54
CA ARG A 211 -13.13 22.84 2.66
C ARG A 211 -13.67 23.00 4.07
N LEU A 212 -12.86 22.73 5.09
CA LEU A 212 -13.18 23.00 6.49
C LEU A 212 -13.07 24.48 6.87
N LYS A 213 -12.52 25.35 6.00
CA LYS A 213 -12.32 26.78 6.23
C LYS A 213 -11.58 27.07 7.54
N VAL A 214 -10.58 26.26 7.86
CA VAL A 214 -9.77 26.44 9.07
C VAL A 214 -8.81 27.62 8.90
N ASN A 215 -8.31 28.16 10.00
CA ASN A 215 -7.29 29.20 9.95
C ASN A 215 -5.95 28.64 9.41
N LEU A 216 -5.10 29.53 8.91
CA LEU A 216 -3.85 29.16 8.24
C LEU A 216 -2.87 28.37 9.13
N ILE A 217 -2.81 28.65 10.44
CA ILE A 217 -1.95 27.91 11.37
C ILE A 217 -2.46 26.47 11.51
N SER A 218 -3.77 26.29 11.74
CA SER A 218 -4.39 24.97 11.78
C SER A 218 -4.18 24.20 10.48
N GLN A 219 -4.31 24.85 9.32
CA GLN A 219 -4.05 24.23 8.03
C GLN A 219 -2.61 23.69 7.93
N ARG A 220 -1.61 24.51 8.28
CA ARG A 220 -0.19 24.09 8.27
C ARG A 220 0.07 22.94 9.23
N LEU A 221 -0.57 22.93 10.41
CA LEU A 221 -0.44 21.85 11.38
C LEU A 221 -1.12 20.56 10.93
N ILE A 222 -2.26 20.65 10.23
CA ILE A 222 -2.89 19.47 9.61
C ILE A 222 -1.91 18.83 8.62
N LEU A 223 -1.29 19.64 7.75
CA LEU A 223 -0.28 19.16 6.80
C LEU A 223 0.93 18.57 7.52
N PHE A 224 1.43 19.26 8.55
CA PHE A 224 2.57 18.79 9.33
C PHE A 224 2.28 17.45 9.99
N PHE A 225 1.14 17.31 10.67
CA PHE A 225 0.75 16.04 11.30
C PHE A 225 0.45 14.94 10.29
N ALA A 226 -0.04 15.26 9.09
CA ALA A 226 -0.23 14.25 8.06
C ALA A 226 1.08 13.53 7.67
N TYR A 227 2.23 14.22 7.73
CA TYR A 227 3.54 13.65 7.38
C TYR A 227 4.39 13.23 8.59
N PHE A 228 4.32 13.98 9.69
CA PHE A 228 5.32 13.97 10.74
C PHE A 228 4.78 13.72 12.16
N SER A 229 3.48 13.44 12.34
CA SER A 229 2.98 13.11 13.68
C SER A 229 3.59 11.79 14.15
N GLN A 230 4.26 11.78 15.30
CA GLN A 230 4.84 10.56 15.85
C GLN A 230 4.00 10.02 17.02
N SER A 231 4.03 8.69 17.17
CA SER A 231 3.56 8.02 18.38
C SER A 231 4.57 8.19 19.53
N LEU A 232 4.20 7.75 20.73
CA LEU A 232 5.10 7.71 21.88
C LEU A 232 6.03 6.48 21.89
N SER A 233 6.25 5.85 20.73
CA SER A 233 7.08 4.63 20.63
C SER A 233 8.54 4.82 21.02
N PHE A 234 9.03 6.05 20.99
CA PHE A 234 10.38 6.36 21.45
C PHE A 234 10.51 6.22 22.99
N ILE A 235 9.41 6.29 23.76
CA ILE A 235 9.48 6.21 25.23
C ILE A 235 9.97 4.82 25.67
N PRO A 236 9.35 3.69 25.25
CA PRO A 236 9.87 2.39 25.66
C PRO A 236 11.26 2.08 25.11
N PHE A 237 11.62 2.61 23.93
CA PHE A 237 12.97 2.49 23.40
C PHE A 237 14.02 3.10 24.35
N ILE A 238 13.78 4.31 24.85
CA ILE A 238 14.67 4.96 25.82
C ILE A 238 14.73 4.15 27.12
N LEU A 239 13.59 3.60 27.57
CA LEU A 239 13.51 2.91 28.87
C LEU A 239 14.08 1.49 28.85
N LYS A 240 14.05 0.77 27.71
CA LYS A 240 14.45 -0.65 27.62
C LYS A 240 15.61 -0.94 26.68
N GLN A 241 16.17 0.07 25.99
CA GLN A 241 17.25 -0.11 25.00
C GLN A 241 16.93 -1.21 23.98
N THR A 242 15.69 -1.25 23.49
CA THR A 242 15.32 -2.21 22.43
C THR A 242 15.99 -1.82 21.11
N ASP A 243 16.25 -2.79 20.23
CA ASP A 243 17.02 -2.55 19.00
C ASP A 243 16.37 -1.56 18.00
N SER A 244 15.09 -1.25 18.13
CA SER A 244 14.42 -0.22 17.31
C SER A 244 13.20 0.42 18.00
N ILE A 245 12.93 1.68 17.66
CA ILE A 245 11.74 2.45 18.06
C ILE A 245 10.47 1.91 17.37
N THR A 246 10.61 1.17 16.26
CA THR A 246 9.49 0.68 15.43
C THR A 246 8.87 -0.66 15.89
N LEU A 247 9.40 -1.27 16.96
CA LEU A 247 9.11 -2.67 17.30
C LEU A 247 7.75 -2.96 17.97
N ALA A 248 6.81 -2.01 18.09
CA ALA A 248 5.57 -2.23 18.84
C ALA A 248 4.32 -1.64 18.19
N ALA A 249 3.80 -2.29 17.13
CA ALA A 249 2.52 -1.97 16.48
C ALA A 249 2.31 -0.46 16.22
N SER A 250 3.41 0.28 16.08
CA SER A 250 3.42 1.72 16.20
C SER A 250 3.11 2.30 14.83
N VAL A 251 2.06 3.12 14.77
CA VAL A 251 1.63 3.72 13.51
C VAL A 251 2.26 5.10 13.38
N HIS A 252 3.10 5.26 12.37
CA HIS A 252 3.78 6.51 12.05
C HIS A 252 3.49 6.89 10.59
N PRO A 253 3.05 8.12 10.29
CA PRO A 253 2.72 8.52 8.92
C PRO A 253 3.90 8.38 7.96
N LEU A 254 5.10 8.67 8.44
CA LEU A 254 6.33 8.57 7.66
C LEU A 254 6.59 7.15 7.13
N GLY A 255 6.25 6.13 7.92
CA GLY A 255 6.37 4.72 7.52
C GLY A 255 5.29 4.26 6.54
N LEU A 256 4.24 5.05 6.27
CA LEU A 256 3.15 4.64 5.37
C LEU A 256 3.62 4.44 3.93
N ILE A 257 4.60 5.23 3.48
CA ILE A 257 5.11 5.18 2.10
C ILE A 257 5.81 3.87 1.75
N VAL A 258 6.28 3.16 2.76
CA VAL A 258 6.83 1.81 2.64
C VAL A 258 5.80 0.84 2.06
N ASN A 259 4.51 1.15 2.27
CA ASN A 259 3.37 0.50 1.65
C ASN A 259 2.71 1.50 0.68
N PRO A 260 3.28 1.75 -0.51
CA PRO A 260 2.83 2.83 -1.40
C PRO A 260 1.40 2.61 -1.91
N PHE A 261 0.97 1.35 -2.01
CA PHE A 261 -0.41 0.93 -2.30
C PHE A 261 -1.42 1.30 -1.19
N THR A 262 -0.97 1.76 -0.01
CA THR A 262 -1.82 2.40 1.00
C THR A 262 -1.90 3.92 0.80
N VAL A 263 -0.81 4.58 0.41
CA VAL A 263 -0.74 6.04 0.29
C VAL A 263 -1.60 6.57 -0.86
N LEU A 264 -1.57 5.90 -2.03
CA LEU A 264 -2.43 6.26 -3.16
C LEU A 264 -3.92 6.27 -2.79
N PRO A 265 -4.51 5.15 -2.29
CA PRO A 265 -5.92 5.13 -1.96
C PRO A 265 -6.26 6.01 -0.75
N MET A 266 -5.33 6.29 0.17
CA MET A 266 -5.53 7.34 1.19
C MET A 266 -5.74 8.72 0.56
N ALA A 267 -4.86 9.12 -0.37
CA ALA A 267 -4.98 10.40 -1.07
C ALA A 267 -6.33 10.48 -1.81
N MET A 268 -6.70 9.42 -2.54
CA MET A 268 -7.97 9.31 -3.27
C MET A 268 -9.17 9.38 -2.33
N LEU A 269 -9.17 8.61 -1.26
CA LEU A 269 -10.23 8.57 -0.24
C LEU A 269 -10.41 9.94 0.41
N PHE A 270 -9.34 10.53 0.94
CA PHE A 270 -9.40 11.81 1.66
C PHE A 270 -9.84 12.95 0.74
N GLY A 271 -9.34 12.97 -0.49
CA GLY A 271 -9.83 13.88 -1.53
C GLY A 271 -11.32 13.71 -1.79
N ALA A 272 -11.79 12.49 -2.03
CA ALA A 272 -13.20 12.20 -2.28
C ALA A 272 -14.10 12.57 -1.08
N LEU A 273 -13.68 12.27 0.16
CA LEU A 273 -14.39 12.67 1.37
C LEU A 273 -14.53 14.19 1.48
N ALA A 274 -13.50 14.96 1.10
CA ALA A 274 -13.51 16.42 1.15
C ALA A 274 -14.63 17.07 0.32
N VAL A 275 -15.04 16.39 -0.76
CA VAL A 275 -16.05 16.88 -1.70
C VAL A 275 -17.28 15.99 -1.80
N LEU A 276 -17.42 14.98 -0.93
CA LEU A 276 -18.58 14.09 -0.94
C LEU A 276 -19.91 14.85 -0.73
N ALA A 277 -19.90 15.93 0.04
CA ALA A 277 -21.07 16.80 0.19
C ALA A 277 -21.48 17.54 -1.11
N ASP A 278 -20.59 17.64 -2.10
CA ASP A 278 -20.87 18.30 -3.38
C ASP A 278 -21.79 17.47 -4.29
N ILE A 279 -22.14 16.22 -3.94
CA ILE A 279 -23.18 15.46 -4.65
C ILE A 279 -24.52 16.21 -4.70
N LYS A 280 -24.78 17.09 -3.72
CA LYS A 280 -25.99 17.94 -3.70
C LYS A 280 -26.04 18.93 -4.87
N LYS A 281 -24.90 19.25 -5.49
CA LYS A 281 -24.80 20.24 -6.57
C LYS A 281 -25.26 19.67 -7.91
N SER A 282 -25.00 18.39 -8.19
CA SER A 282 -25.37 17.73 -9.44
C SER A 282 -25.07 16.22 -9.38
N PHE A 283 -25.87 15.39 -10.06
CA PHE A 283 -25.63 13.94 -10.16
C PHE A 283 -24.28 13.62 -10.83
N LYS A 284 -23.70 14.58 -11.55
CA LYS A 284 -22.36 14.46 -12.13
C LYS A 284 -21.26 14.35 -11.06
N TYR A 285 -21.43 15.01 -9.91
CA TYR A 285 -20.56 14.80 -8.76
C TYR A 285 -20.72 13.38 -8.20
N ALA A 286 -21.95 12.84 -8.21
CA ALA A 286 -22.21 11.46 -7.79
C ALA A 286 -21.54 10.42 -8.70
N ILE A 287 -21.61 10.60 -10.03
CA ILE A 287 -20.87 9.75 -10.99
C ILE A 287 -19.37 9.84 -10.74
N PHE A 288 -18.83 11.05 -10.66
CA PHE A 288 -17.40 11.30 -10.43
C PHE A 288 -16.90 10.65 -9.14
N LEU A 289 -17.63 10.84 -8.05
CA LEU A 289 -17.27 10.25 -6.75
C LEU A 289 -17.47 8.75 -6.73
N GLY A 290 -18.53 8.23 -7.35
CA GLY A 290 -18.76 6.79 -7.46
C GLY A 290 -17.66 6.07 -8.22
N LEU A 291 -17.09 6.72 -9.24
CA LEU A 291 -15.90 6.21 -9.95
C LEU A 291 -14.67 6.13 -9.03
N ILE A 292 -14.41 7.17 -8.22
CA ILE A 292 -13.27 7.17 -7.28
C ILE A 292 -13.48 6.14 -6.17
N PHE A 293 -14.63 6.15 -5.48
CA PHE A 293 -14.92 5.21 -4.40
C PHE A 293 -14.97 3.76 -4.90
N GLY A 294 -15.47 3.55 -6.12
CA GLY A 294 -15.61 2.23 -6.72
C GLY A 294 -14.29 1.49 -6.92
N VAL A 295 -13.22 2.21 -7.31
CA VAL A 295 -11.89 1.60 -7.55
C VAL A 295 -11.10 1.36 -6.26
N LEU A 296 -11.43 2.03 -5.15
CA LEU A 296 -10.64 1.97 -3.92
C LEU A 296 -10.46 0.54 -3.41
N SER A 297 -11.49 -0.30 -3.48
CA SER A 297 -11.44 -1.66 -2.94
C SER A 297 -10.37 -2.53 -3.60
N GLU A 298 -10.11 -2.34 -4.89
CA GLU A 298 -9.13 -3.14 -5.64
C GLU A 298 -7.72 -2.53 -5.63
N ILE A 299 -7.59 -1.26 -5.24
CA ILE A 299 -6.28 -0.68 -4.87
C ILE A 299 -5.91 -1.11 -3.45
N LYS A 300 -6.85 -0.96 -2.51
CA LYS A 300 -6.72 -1.36 -1.11
C LYS A 300 -8.08 -1.51 -0.44
N VAL A 301 -8.43 -2.73 -0.05
CA VAL A 301 -9.75 -3.04 0.54
C VAL A 301 -10.08 -2.21 1.78
N TYR A 302 -9.10 -1.85 2.62
CA TYR A 302 -9.32 -1.00 3.79
C TYR A 302 -9.86 0.38 3.41
N ALA A 303 -9.29 1.02 2.39
CA ALA A 303 -9.80 2.29 1.87
C ALA A 303 -11.19 2.13 1.24
N GLY A 304 -11.40 1.02 0.52
CA GLY A 304 -12.69 0.65 -0.06
C GLY A 304 -13.80 0.54 0.99
N ILE A 305 -13.55 -0.21 2.08
CA ILE A 305 -14.51 -0.39 3.18
C ILE A 305 -14.82 0.95 3.86
N ILE A 306 -13.80 1.76 4.18
CA ILE A 306 -14.01 3.09 4.78
C ILE A 306 -14.82 3.98 3.83
N GLY A 307 -14.48 3.98 2.54
CA GLY A 307 -15.16 4.76 1.52
C GLY A 307 -16.63 4.37 1.33
N ILE A 308 -16.91 3.07 1.20
CA ILE A 308 -18.28 2.53 1.06
C ILE A 308 -19.11 2.87 2.30
N PHE A 309 -18.54 2.75 3.51
CA PHE A 309 -19.25 3.10 4.73
C PHE A 309 -19.52 4.61 4.82
N ALA A 310 -18.56 5.47 4.48
CA ALA A 310 -18.75 6.92 4.43
C ALA A 310 -19.82 7.33 3.42
N VAL A 311 -19.81 6.74 2.23
CA VAL A 311 -20.84 6.96 1.20
C VAL A 311 -22.22 6.50 1.68
N SER A 312 -22.31 5.30 2.26
CA SER A 312 -23.58 4.72 2.71
C SER A 312 -24.19 5.48 3.89
N SER A 313 -23.38 5.80 4.90
CA SER A 313 -23.80 6.58 6.07
C SER A 313 -24.18 8.01 5.70
N TYR A 314 -23.42 8.67 4.82
CA TYR A 314 -23.77 10.01 4.35
C TYR A 314 -25.04 10.02 3.48
N SER A 315 -25.22 8.99 2.65
CA SER A 315 -26.45 8.80 1.86
C SER A 315 -27.67 8.65 2.77
N LEU A 316 -27.57 7.81 3.81
CA LEU A 316 -28.62 7.66 4.82
C LEU A 316 -28.89 8.99 5.54
N TYR A 317 -27.84 9.69 5.96
CA TYR A 317 -27.94 11.02 6.57
C TYR A 317 -28.72 12.01 5.69
N LEU A 318 -28.46 12.03 4.38
CA LEU A 318 -29.17 12.89 3.45
C LEU A 318 -30.63 12.50 3.25
N ILE A 319 -30.93 11.20 3.16
CA ILE A 319 -32.31 10.71 3.05
C ILE A 319 -33.12 11.13 4.28
N LEU A 320 -32.57 10.91 5.48
CA LEU A 320 -33.23 11.24 6.73
C LEU A 320 -33.49 12.74 6.88
N ARG A 321 -32.52 13.58 6.48
CA ARG A 321 -32.58 15.04 6.68
C ARG A 321 -33.31 15.79 5.57
N HIS A 322 -33.23 15.34 4.33
CA HIS A 322 -33.72 16.07 3.15
C HIS A 322 -34.85 15.36 2.40
N ARG A 323 -35.31 14.20 2.89
CA ARG A 323 -36.57 13.48 2.57
C ARG A 323 -37.04 13.37 1.09
N LYS A 324 -36.18 13.65 0.10
CA LYS A 324 -36.22 13.26 -1.35
C LYS A 324 -35.32 14.13 -2.24
N GLU A 325 -34.92 15.34 -1.81
CA GLU A 325 -34.23 16.35 -2.65
C GLU A 325 -33.01 15.80 -3.41
N TYR A 326 -32.22 14.94 -2.74
CA TYR A 326 -31.00 14.36 -3.29
C TYR A 326 -31.11 12.87 -3.65
N PHE A 327 -32.32 12.31 -3.72
CA PHE A 327 -32.52 10.87 -3.88
C PHE A 327 -31.86 10.31 -5.14
N MET A 328 -32.03 10.96 -6.30
CA MET A 328 -31.38 10.54 -7.54
C MET A 328 -29.86 10.65 -7.48
N HIS A 329 -29.33 11.68 -6.82
CA HIS A 329 -27.89 11.85 -6.61
C HIS A 329 -27.31 10.70 -5.79
N ILE A 330 -28.03 10.29 -4.75
CA ILE A 330 -27.67 9.17 -3.87
C ILE A 330 -27.71 7.84 -4.63
N ILE A 331 -28.78 7.58 -5.38
CA ILE A 331 -28.87 6.37 -6.21
C ILE A 331 -27.68 6.31 -7.16
N VAL A 332 -27.44 7.36 -7.93
CA VAL A 332 -26.33 7.39 -8.90
C VAL A 332 -24.97 7.16 -8.21
N LEU A 333 -24.75 7.74 -7.02
CA LEU A 333 -23.53 7.54 -6.25
C LEU A 333 -23.37 6.07 -5.82
N LEU A 334 -24.41 5.49 -5.24
CA LEU A 334 -24.39 4.12 -4.74
C LEU A 334 -24.27 3.11 -5.87
N THR A 335 -25.04 3.28 -6.96
CA THR A 335 -25.00 2.37 -8.11
C THR A 335 -23.67 2.46 -8.84
N THR A 336 -23.11 3.65 -9.04
CA THR A 336 -21.81 3.80 -9.71
C THR A 336 -20.70 3.19 -8.83
N THR A 337 -20.68 3.48 -7.52
CA THR A 337 -19.73 2.85 -6.59
C THR A 337 -19.83 1.33 -6.63
N ALA A 338 -21.05 0.79 -6.44
CA ALA A 338 -21.30 -0.64 -6.40
C ALA A 338 -20.96 -1.33 -7.71
N PHE A 339 -21.31 -0.75 -8.86
CA PHE A 339 -21.02 -1.30 -10.17
C PHE A 339 -19.52 -1.37 -10.44
N ILE A 340 -18.79 -0.27 -10.20
CA ILE A 340 -17.34 -0.24 -10.42
C ILE A 340 -16.65 -1.22 -9.45
N THR A 341 -16.99 -1.21 -8.16
CA THR A 341 -16.45 -2.20 -7.21
C THR A 341 -16.78 -3.62 -7.62
N ALA A 342 -18.01 -3.90 -8.07
CA ALA A 342 -18.41 -5.24 -8.48
C ALA A 342 -17.58 -5.76 -9.66
N ILE A 343 -17.35 -4.91 -10.67
CA ILE A 343 -16.59 -5.30 -11.86
C ILE A 343 -15.10 -5.44 -11.56
N THR A 344 -14.53 -4.62 -10.67
CA THR A 344 -13.08 -4.64 -10.42
C THR A 344 -12.70 -5.64 -9.34
N PHE A 345 -13.45 -5.70 -8.24
CA PHE A 345 -13.09 -6.45 -7.04
C PHE A 345 -13.59 -7.90 -7.07
N LEU A 346 -14.85 -8.13 -7.47
CA LEU A 346 -15.44 -9.48 -7.36
C LEU A 346 -14.74 -10.55 -8.21
N PRO A 347 -14.32 -10.29 -9.47
CA PRO A 347 -13.69 -11.34 -10.27
C PRO A 347 -12.48 -11.99 -9.60
N ASN A 348 -11.72 -11.21 -8.81
CA ASN A 348 -10.50 -11.70 -8.16
C ASN A 348 -10.66 -12.06 -6.68
N ASN A 349 -11.60 -11.41 -5.98
CA ASN A 349 -11.72 -11.48 -4.53
C ASN A 349 -13.00 -12.17 -4.02
N LEU A 350 -13.85 -12.71 -4.91
CA LEU A 350 -15.03 -13.46 -4.48
C LEU A 350 -14.63 -14.67 -3.62
N LYS A 351 -15.22 -14.78 -2.43
CA LYS A 351 -14.95 -15.81 -1.41
C LYS A 351 -13.53 -15.76 -0.80
N GLN A 352 -12.80 -14.66 -0.99
CA GLN A 352 -11.47 -14.47 -0.43
C GLN A 352 -11.51 -13.59 0.83
N GLY A 353 -10.80 -14.03 1.88
CA GLY A 353 -10.74 -13.35 3.17
C GLY A 353 -12.04 -13.39 3.98
N GLY A 354 -12.11 -12.54 5.00
CA GLY A 354 -13.26 -12.43 5.89
C GLY A 354 -12.90 -11.71 7.18
N LEU A 355 -13.90 -11.07 7.79
CA LEU A 355 -13.81 -10.54 9.15
C LEU A 355 -14.28 -11.60 10.13
N VAL A 356 -13.46 -11.87 11.15
CA VAL A 356 -13.81 -12.74 12.26
C VAL A 356 -14.07 -11.87 13.47
N TRP A 357 -15.22 -12.03 14.11
CA TRP A 357 -15.55 -11.32 15.35
C TRP A 357 -14.58 -11.76 16.46
N ALA A 358 -13.75 -10.84 16.90
CA ALA A 358 -12.70 -11.06 17.88
C ALA A 358 -12.48 -9.76 18.68
N PRO A 359 -13.43 -9.41 19.57
CA PRO A 359 -13.47 -8.11 20.21
C PRO A 359 -12.20 -7.87 21.03
N LEU A 360 -11.55 -6.73 20.74
CA LEU A 360 -10.34 -6.25 21.40
C LEU A 360 -9.13 -7.19 21.30
N LEU A 361 -9.20 -8.26 20.50
CA LEU A 361 -8.12 -9.24 20.37
C LEU A 361 -6.84 -8.60 19.81
N PHE A 362 -6.97 -7.66 18.88
CA PHE A 362 -5.83 -6.92 18.35
C PHE A 362 -5.04 -6.21 19.47
N TYR A 363 -5.73 -5.57 20.41
CA TYR A 363 -5.07 -4.89 21.53
C TYR A 363 -4.42 -5.88 22.50
N TRP A 364 -5.04 -7.05 22.69
CA TRP A 364 -4.44 -8.16 23.44
C TRP A 364 -3.14 -8.65 22.81
N GLU A 365 -3.13 -8.92 21.50
CA GLU A 365 -1.93 -9.38 20.78
C GLU A 365 -0.80 -8.34 20.84
N MET A 366 -1.12 -7.04 20.78
CA MET A 366 -0.10 -6.00 20.95
C MET A 366 0.57 -6.09 22.33
N MET A 367 -0.19 -6.29 23.40
CA MET A 367 0.34 -6.32 24.77
C MET A 367 1.25 -7.52 25.05
N LYS A 368 1.28 -8.55 24.17
CA LYS A 368 2.28 -9.63 24.24
C LYS A 368 3.68 -9.20 23.82
N ASN A 369 3.83 -8.04 23.19
CA ASN A 369 5.12 -7.55 22.79
C ASN A 369 6.02 -7.31 24.04
N PRO A 370 7.29 -7.76 24.03
CA PRO A 370 8.21 -7.63 25.17
C PRO A 370 8.39 -6.19 25.70
N VAL A 371 8.12 -5.20 24.84
CA VAL A 371 8.09 -3.79 25.19
C VAL A 371 7.10 -3.50 26.34
N PHE A 372 5.98 -4.22 26.40
CA PHE A 372 4.92 -4.05 27.43
C PHE A 372 5.05 -4.99 28.63
N ASP A 373 6.08 -5.84 28.68
CA ASP A 373 6.23 -6.91 29.67
C ASP A 373 6.35 -6.41 31.14
N PHE A 374 6.73 -5.14 31.34
CA PHE A 374 6.82 -4.52 32.68
C PHE A 374 5.50 -4.51 33.48
N THR A 375 4.38 -4.79 32.81
CA THR A 375 3.06 -4.84 33.42
C THR A 375 2.67 -6.24 33.91
N ASN A 376 3.46 -7.28 33.62
CA ASN A 376 3.11 -8.71 33.80
C ASN A 376 1.72 -9.03 33.24
N TRP A 377 1.34 -8.33 32.16
CA TRP A 377 -0.05 -8.26 31.75
C TRP A 377 -0.55 -9.58 31.16
N VAL A 378 0.30 -10.28 30.40
CA VAL A 378 0.00 -11.63 29.89
C VAL A 378 -0.30 -12.58 31.04
N VAL A 379 0.50 -12.56 32.11
CA VAL A 379 0.30 -13.37 33.32
C VAL A 379 -1.00 -13.01 34.03
N LYS A 380 -1.28 -11.71 34.22
CA LYS A 380 -2.54 -11.23 34.85
C LYS A 380 -3.76 -11.69 34.07
N TYR A 381 -3.72 -11.65 32.74
CA TYR A 381 -4.81 -12.13 31.91
C TYR A 381 -4.96 -13.64 32.00
N GLN A 382 -3.87 -14.40 31.92
CA GLN A 382 -3.89 -15.87 32.03
C GLN A 382 -4.52 -16.32 33.35
N ILE A 383 -4.10 -15.72 34.47
CA ILE A 383 -4.67 -15.98 35.80
C ILE A 383 -6.18 -15.66 35.82
N SER A 384 -6.58 -14.51 35.26
CA SER A 384 -7.98 -14.09 35.22
C SER A 384 -8.83 -15.02 34.34
N TYR A 385 -8.25 -15.50 33.24
CA TYR A 385 -8.86 -16.44 32.31
C TYR A 385 -9.06 -17.82 32.95
N GLU A 386 -8.05 -18.35 33.61
CA GLU A 386 -8.12 -19.61 34.37
C GLU A 386 -9.09 -19.53 35.55
N ALA A 387 -9.12 -18.39 36.25
CA ALA A 387 -10.08 -18.10 37.30
C ALA A 387 -11.52 -17.83 36.80
N LYS A 388 -11.73 -17.77 35.47
CA LYS A 388 -13.00 -17.41 34.83
C LYS A 388 -13.56 -16.05 35.27
N ASP A 389 -12.69 -15.12 35.66
CA ASP A 389 -13.06 -13.75 36.06
C ASP A 389 -13.30 -12.88 34.82
N THR A 390 -14.52 -12.97 34.29
CA THR A 390 -14.92 -12.25 33.08
C THR A 390 -14.83 -10.73 33.20
N LEU A 391 -15.14 -10.16 34.38
CA LEU A 391 -15.05 -8.72 34.62
C LEU A 391 -13.60 -8.25 34.54
N LYS A 392 -12.69 -9.01 35.17
CA LYS A 392 -11.26 -8.70 35.14
C LYS A 392 -10.67 -8.82 33.74
N ILE A 393 -11.09 -9.82 32.97
CA ILE A 393 -10.71 -9.96 31.55
C ILE A 393 -11.12 -8.71 30.75
N TRP A 394 -12.37 -8.28 30.86
CA TRP A 394 -12.86 -7.07 30.17
C TRP A 394 -12.11 -5.81 30.60
N PHE A 395 -11.83 -5.67 31.89
CA PHE A 395 -11.03 -4.56 32.41
C PHE A 395 -9.61 -4.55 31.81
N LEU A 396 -8.95 -5.71 31.76
CA LEU A 396 -7.61 -5.82 31.17
C LEU A 396 -7.61 -5.49 29.68
N LEU A 397 -8.61 -5.98 28.92
CA LEU A 397 -8.74 -5.66 27.48
C LEU A 397 -8.99 -4.17 27.24
N LEU A 398 -9.82 -3.52 28.06
CA LEU A 398 -10.04 -2.08 27.99
C LEU A 398 -8.77 -1.30 28.33
N GLN A 399 -8.02 -1.75 29.34
CA GLN A 399 -6.72 -1.18 29.69
C GLN A 399 -5.73 -1.29 28.51
N ALA A 400 -5.66 -2.45 27.85
CA ALA A 400 -4.82 -2.64 26.66
C ALA A 400 -5.20 -1.69 25.53
N ALA A 401 -6.49 -1.51 25.26
CA ALA A 401 -6.98 -0.56 24.26
C ALA A 401 -6.59 0.89 24.61
N ILE A 402 -6.73 1.30 25.89
CA ILE A 402 -6.35 2.64 26.34
C ILE A 402 -4.84 2.86 26.17
N ILE A 403 -4.01 1.88 26.58
CA ILE A 403 -2.56 1.94 26.41
C ILE A 403 -2.22 2.07 24.92
N TYR A 404 -2.81 1.23 24.05
CA TYR A 404 -2.62 1.29 22.60
C TYR A 404 -2.89 2.70 22.05
N TRP A 405 -4.02 3.31 22.43
CA TRP A 405 -4.42 4.61 21.91
C TRP A 405 -3.55 5.75 22.42
N ILE A 406 -3.23 5.78 23.73
CA ILE A 406 -2.32 6.80 24.28
C ILE A 406 -0.94 6.69 23.63
N TYR A 407 -0.44 5.46 23.51
CA TYR A 407 0.85 5.15 22.89
C TYR A 407 0.89 5.59 21.43
N ASN A 408 -0.09 5.20 20.62
CA ASN A 408 -0.09 5.49 19.17
C ASN A 408 -0.49 6.93 18.82
N LEU A 409 -1.38 7.57 19.59
CA LEU A 409 -1.78 8.95 19.30
C LEU A 409 -0.62 9.92 19.44
N GLY A 410 0.26 9.75 20.43
CA GLY A 410 1.39 10.65 20.67
C GLY A 410 0.99 12.12 20.61
N LEU A 411 1.55 12.87 19.66
CA LEU A 411 1.24 14.30 19.48
C LEU A 411 -0.23 14.56 19.11
N LEU A 412 -0.94 13.60 18.51
CA LEU A 412 -2.35 13.70 18.19
C LEU A 412 -3.26 13.62 19.43
N SER A 413 -2.74 13.26 20.61
CA SER A 413 -3.51 13.30 21.86
C SER A 413 -4.10 14.69 22.18
N VAL A 414 -3.56 15.76 21.58
CA VAL A 414 -4.13 17.12 21.65
C VAL A 414 -5.59 17.21 21.16
N ILE A 415 -6.08 16.21 20.41
CA ILE A 415 -7.49 16.11 19.99
C ILE A 415 -8.43 16.06 21.20
N PHE A 416 -8.01 15.46 22.31
CA PHE A 416 -8.84 15.36 23.52
C PHE A 416 -9.28 16.73 24.05
N LEU A 417 -8.50 17.78 23.79
CA LEU A 417 -8.83 19.17 24.15
C LEU A 417 -10.10 19.70 23.45
N LYS A 418 -10.54 19.04 22.36
CA LYS A 418 -11.74 19.41 21.59
C LYS A 418 -12.81 18.32 21.58
N LEU A 419 -12.68 17.28 22.41
CA LEU A 419 -13.63 16.17 22.46
C LEU A 419 -15.06 16.63 22.78
N LYS A 420 -15.22 17.66 23.63
CA LYS A 420 -16.52 18.27 23.96
C LYS A 420 -17.31 18.74 22.73
N ARG A 421 -16.62 19.11 21.64
CA ARG A 421 -17.26 19.56 20.39
C ARG A 421 -18.06 18.46 19.70
N LEU A 422 -17.70 17.19 19.91
CA LEU A 422 -18.46 16.05 19.38
C LEU A 422 -19.88 15.99 19.96
N PHE A 423 -20.14 16.60 21.11
CA PHE A 423 -21.47 16.65 21.71
C PHE A 423 -22.28 17.88 21.27
N SER A 424 -21.71 18.76 20.44
CA SER A 424 -22.41 19.96 19.95
C SER A 424 -23.29 19.63 18.74
N LYS A 425 -24.49 20.22 18.68
CA LYS A 425 -25.39 20.08 17.53
C LYS A 425 -24.75 20.57 16.24
N GLU A 426 -23.99 21.67 16.30
CA GLU A 426 -23.30 22.26 15.14
C GLU A 426 -22.37 21.28 14.43
N PHE A 427 -21.67 20.42 15.19
CA PHE A 427 -20.79 19.41 14.64
C PHE A 427 -21.55 18.44 13.72
N TRP A 428 -22.67 17.87 14.21
CA TRP A 428 -23.49 16.91 13.47
C TRP A 428 -24.32 17.52 12.34
N LEU A 429 -24.60 18.83 12.41
CA LEU A 429 -25.28 19.56 11.34
C LEU A 429 -24.36 19.85 10.15
N SER A 430 -23.04 19.77 10.32
CA SER A 430 -22.07 19.96 9.25
C SER A 430 -21.83 18.67 8.47
N ASN A 431 -22.12 18.69 7.16
CA ASN A 431 -21.93 17.53 6.29
C ASN A 431 -20.50 16.98 6.37
N LEU A 432 -19.49 17.86 6.29
CA LEU A 432 -18.10 17.42 6.23
C LEU A 432 -17.61 16.85 7.57
N HIS A 433 -18.05 17.40 8.71
CA HIS A 433 -17.73 16.82 10.01
C HIS A 433 -18.37 15.44 10.18
N PHE A 434 -19.63 15.26 9.74
CA PHE A 434 -20.29 13.96 9.74
C PHE A 434 -19.54 12.94 8.86
N ILE A 435 -19.18 13.32 7.63
CA ILE A 435 -18.43 12.46 6.70
C ILE A 435 -17.09 12.04 7.31
N LEU A 436 -16.29 12.99 7.80
CA LEU A 436 -14.99 12.70 8.40
C LEU A 436 -15.13 11.85 9.67
N PHE A 437 -16.12 12.15 10.53
CA PHE A 437 -16.39 11.37 11.74
C PHE A 437 -16.73 9.92 11.40
N THR A 438 -17.64 9.68 10.45
CA THR A 438 -18.03 8.30 10.07
C THR A 438 -16.86 7.51 9.48
N ALA A 439 -16.02 8.15 8.66
CA ALA A 439 -14.80 7.54 8.12
C ALA A 439 -13.79 7.18 9.23
N THR A 440 -13.53 8.09 10.18
CA THR A 440 -12.66 7.81 11.34
C THR A 440 -13.25 6.76 12.25
N PHE A 441 -14.56 6.79 12.48
CA PHE A 441 -15.24 5.88 13.38
C PHE A 441 -15.18 4.45 12.85
N ILE A 442 -15.46 4.21 11.57
CA ILE A 442 -15.41 2.86 11.01
C ILE A 442 -13.98 2.31 10.94
N SER A 443 -12.99 3.18 10.70
CA SER A 443 -11.58 2.78 10.69
C SER A 443 -11.03 2.46 12.09
N VAL A 444 -11.72 2.88 13.16
CA VAL A 444 -11.47 2.42 14.52
C VAL A 444 -12.26 1.16 14.83
N LEU A 445 -13.57 1.19 14.54
CA LEU A 445 -14.50 0.16 14.95
C LEU A 445 -14.13 -1.21 14.41
N ILE A 446 -13.79 -1.31 13.13
CA ILE A 446 -13.48 -2.61 12.51
C ILE A 446 -12.28 -3.29 13.18
N PRO A 447 -11.07 -2.70 13.23
CA PRO A 447 -9.93 -3.35 13.85
C PRO A 447 -10.05 -3.51 15.37
N SER A 448 -10.91 -2.73 16.05
CA SER A 448 -11.19 -2.94 17.47
C SER A 448 -12.02 -4.19 17.75
N PHE A 449 -12.86 -4.62 16.81
CA PHE A 449 -13.85 -5.68 17.04
C PHE A 449 -13.68 -6.93 16.17
N PHE A 450 -12.90 -6.81 15.09
CA PHE A 450 -12.71 -7.86 14.11
C PHE A 450 -11.23 -8.06 13.82
N ILE A 451 -10.87 -9.29 13.46
CA ILE A 451 -9.58 -9.62 12.85
C ILE A 451 -9.83 -10.15 11.43
N GLN A 452 -8.79 -10.22 10.61
CA GLN A 452 -8.89 -10.92 9.34
C GLN A 452 -8.67 -12.42 9.52
N SER A 453 -9.39 -13.21 8.73
CA SER A 453 -9.37 -14.68 8.82
C SER A 453 -8.01 -15.32 8.54
N PHE A 454 -7.11 -14.63 7.85
CA PHE A 454 -5.81 -15.17 7.42
C PHE A 454 -4.61 -14.61 8.19
N ASN A 455 -4.68 -13.38 8.72
CA ASN A 455 -3.64 -12.77 9.55
C ASN A 455 -4.27 -11.74 10.50
N VAL A 456 -4.00 -11.88 11.80
CA VAL A 456 -4.52 -10.97 12.85
C VAL A 456 -4.03 -9.54 12.66
N PHE A 457 -2.78 -9.36 12.22
CA PHE A 457 -2.13 -8.04 12.19
C PHE A 457 -2.44 -7.20 10.95
N GLU A 458 -2.92 -7.81 9.87
CA GLU A 458 -3.28 -7.08 8.65
C GLU A 458 -4.42 -6.08 8.88
N ILE A 459 -5.30 -6.35 9.86
CA ILE A 459 -6.36 -5.42 10.26
C ILE A 459 -5.81 -4.08 10.80
N GLN A 460 -4.55 -4.03 11.24
CA GLN A 460 -3.88 -2.81 11.73
C GLN A 460 -3.87 -1.70 10.67
N GLN A 461 -3.95 -2.04 9.40
CA GLN A 461 -3.92 -1.06 8.32
C GLN A 461 -5.13 -0.12 8.36
N PHE A 462 -6.26 -0.50 8.98
CA PHE A 462 -7.34 0.44 9.29
C PHE A 462 -6.90 1.56 10.25
N PHE A 463 -6.02 1.26 11.21
CA PHE A 463 -5.48 2.29 12.10
C PHE A 463 -4.59 3.28 11.35
N TRP A 464 -3.91 2.87 10.27
CA TRP A 464 -3.18 3.80 9.41
C TRP A 464 -4.09 4.91 8.85
N PHE A 465 -5.28 4.54 8.37
CA PHE A 465 -6.31 5.52 7.95
C PHE A 465 -6.83 6.34 9.12
N THR A 466 -7.01 5.72 10.28
CA THR A 466 -7.46 6.42 11.49
C THR A 466 -6.49 7.54 11.87
N PHE A 467 -5.20 7.25 12.04
CA PHE A 467 -4.22 8.25 12.50
C PHE A 467 -4.06 9.36 11.47
N ALA A 468 -4.06 9.04 10.17
CA ALA A 468 -4.07 10.04 9.12
C ALA A 468 -5.32 10.94 9.20
N LEU A 469 -6.52 10.39 9.37
CA LEU A 469 -7.74 11.18 9.56
C LEU A 469 -7.70 12.03 10.85
N LEU A 470 -7.11 11.51 11.93
CA LEU A 470 -6.97 12.21 13.21
C LEU A 470 -5.97 13.38 13.14
N SER A 471 -5.05 13.41 12.17
CA SER A 471 -4.21 14.59 11.91
C SER A 471 -5.04 15.86 11.61
N ILE A 472 -6.26 15.70 11.09
CA ILE A 472 -7.18 16.83 10.82
C ILE A 472 -7.64 17.50 12.13
N PRO A 473 -8.41 16.84 13.02
CA PRO A 473 -8.80 17.45 14.29
C PRO A 473 -7.61 17.77 15.18
N GLY A 474 -6.49 17.03 15.11
CA GLY A 474 -5.27 17.33 15.85
C GLY A 474 -4.66 18.67 15.47
N GLY A 475 -4.50 18.92 14.17
CA GLY A 475 -3.97 20.20 13.67
C GLY A 475 -4.92 21.37 13.94
N ILE A 476 -6.24 21.14 13.88
CA ILE A 476 -7.25 22.15 14.25
C ILE A 476 -7.15 22.50 15.73
N ALA A 477 -7.13 21.50 16.61
CA ALA A 477 -7.05 21.68 18.05
C ALA A 477 -5.81 22.50 18.41
N LEU A 478 -4.64 22.05 17.98
CA LEU A 478 -3.38 22.68 18.34
C LEU A 478 -3.21 24.08 17.72
N GLY A 479 -3.65 24.29 16.48
CA GLY A 479 -3.58 25.60 15.84
C GLY A 479 -4.42 26.67 16.53
N GLN A 480 -5.49 26.28 17.22
CA GLN A 480 -6.26 27.19 18.06
C GLN A 480 -5.52 27.54 19.37
N PHE A 481 -4.78 26.59 19.97
CA PHE A 481 -3.96 26.84 21.17
C PHE A 481 -2.74 27.72 20.87
N LEU A 482 -2.10 27.54 19.70
CA LEU A 482 -0.94 28.32 19.29
C LEU A 482 -1.23 29.81 19.01
N LYS A 483 -2.48 30.26 19.12
CA LYS A 483 -2.81 31.69 19.10
C LYS A 483 -2.22 32.44 20.30
N ASN A 484 -1.94 31.74 21.41
CA ASN A 484 -1.29 32.34 22.57
C ASN A 484 0.24 32.41 22.38
N LYS A 485 0.78 33.64 22.36
CA LYS A 485 2.20 33.91 22.06
C LYS A 485 3.19 33.23 23.02
N TYR A 486 2.83 33.08 24.30
CA TYR A 486 3.71 32.51 25.32
C TYR A 486 3.87 30.99 25.18
N PHE A 487 2.77 30.31 24.88
CA PHE A 487 2.78 28.86 24.70
C PHE A 487 3.31 28.42 23.34
N LYS A 488 3.36 29.34 22.37
CA LYS A 488 3.74 29.01 20.99
C LYS A 488 5.11 28.36 20.89
N PHE A 489 6.14 28.93 21.53
CA PHE A 489 7.51 28.42 21.45
C PHE A 489 7.66 27.09 22.20
N ILE A 490 7.06 26.97 23.38
CA ILE A 490 7.08 25.73 24.17
C ILE A 490 6.44 24.59 23.38
N VAL A 491 5.25 24.81 22.83
CA VAL A 491 4.53 23.79 22.06
C VAL A 491 5.29 23.40 20.79
N ILE A 492 5.86 24.36 20.05
CA ILE A 492 6.69 24.05 18.88
C ILE A 492 7.92 23.22 19.29
N GLY A 493 8.59 23.59 20.39
CA GLY A 493 9.72 22.83 20.93
C GLY A 493 9.34 21.38 21.28
N LEU A 494 8.17 21.19 21.92
CA LEU A 494 7.65 19.85 22.22
C LEU A 494 7.33 19.05 20.95
N ILE A 495 6.71 19.68 19.94
CA ILE A 495 6.44 19.01 18.66
C ILE A 495 7.75 18.51 18.04
N ILE A 496 8.79 19.36 17.99
CA ILE A 496 10.09 18.97 17.43
C ILE A 496 10.71 17.84 18.26
N LEU A 497 10.73 17.98 19.58
CA LEU A 497 11.30 17.00 20.51
C LEU A 497 10.64 15.63 20.37
N PHE A 498 9.30 15.59 20.25
CA PHE A 498 8.56 14.33 20.11
C PHE A 498 8.55 13.78 18.69
N SER A 499 8.74 14.62 17.66
CA SER A 499 8.71 14.16 16.27
C SER A 499 10.07 13.65 15.79
N LEU A 500 11.17 14.13 16.38
CA LEU A 500 12.52 13.88 15.89
C LEU A 500 13.01 12.42 16.11
N PRO A 501 12.82 11.77 17.27
CA PRO A 501 13.35 10.43 17.50
C PRO A 501 12.83 9.39 16.51
N GLY A 502 11.50 9.32 16.30
CA GLY A 502 10.90 8.38 15.35
C GLY A 502 11.27 8.68 13.90
N LEU A 503 11.44 9.97 13.56
CA LEU A 503 11.95 10.38 12.24
C LEU A 503 13.38 9.86 12.02
N LEU A 504 14.28 10.07 12.99
CA LEU A 504 15.68 9.64 12.88
C LEU A 504 15.83 8.11 12.82
N ASP A 505 15.06 7.37 13.63
CA ASP A 505 15.05 5.89 13.59
C ASP A 505 14.53 5.36 12.25
N THR A 506 13.44 5.94 11.73
CA THR A 506 12.94 5.54 10.40
C THR A 506 13.99 5.85 9.32
N LEU A 507 14.60 7.04 9.36
CA LEU A 507 15.61 7.41 8.37
C LEU A 507 16.88 6.56 8.48
N SER A 508 17.28 6.12 9.67
CA SER A 508 18.47 5.28 9.84
C SER A 508 18.27 3.89 9.22
N ILE A 509 17.10 3.27 9.43
CA ILE A 509 16.72 1.97 8.87
C ILE A 509 16.77 1.99 7.33
N TYR A 510 16.27 3.06 6.71
CA TYR A 510 16.17 3.20 5.26
C TYR A 510 17.30 4.03 4.63
N SER A 511 18.36 4.31 5.39
CA SER A 511 19.56 4.94 4.87
C SER A 511 20.38 3.94 4.03
N PRO A 512 21.27 4.41 3.12
CA PRO A 512 22.20 3.54 2.39
C PRO A 512 23.13 2.69 3.28
N PHE A 513 23.25 3.09 4.55
CA PHE A 513 24.08 2.44 5.57
C PHE A 513 23.26 1.58 6.55
N GLY A 514 21.95 1.50 6.37
CA GLY A 514 21.05 0.69 7.18
C GLY A 514 21.13 -0.80 6.87
N ASN A 515 20.22 -1.57 7.47
CA ASN A 515 20.10 -3.01 7.24
C ASN A 515 19.72 -3.27 5.78
N ARG A 516 20.68 -3.82 5.02
CA ARG A 516 20.56 -4.05 3.58
C ARG A 516 20.76 -5.51 3.21
N VAL A 517 20.00 -5.97 2.22
CA VAL A 517 20.24 -7.23 1.51
C VAL A 517 20.69 -6.88 0.10
N ILE A 518 21.78 -7.51 -0.35
CA ILE A 518 22.37 -7.26 -1.67
C ILE A 518 22.33 -8.56 -2.48
N ALA A 519 21.71 -8.51 -3.66
CA ALA A 519 21.95 -9.52 -4.70
C ALA A 519 23.21 -9.10 -5.45
N THR A 520 24.28 -9.85 -5.27
CA THR A 520 25.62 -9.53 -5.77
C THR A 520 25.67 -9.47 -7.30
N ASN A 521 26.63 -8.76 -7.87
CA ASN A 521 26.82 -8.71 -9.33
C ASN A 521 27.03 -10.10 -9.95
N HIS A 522 27.66 -11.03 -9.22
CA HIS A 522 27.79 -12.43 -9.63
C HIS A 522 26.44 -13.13 -9.69
N GLU A 523 25.59 -12.97 -8.67
CA GLU A 523 24.22 -13.50 -8.66
C GLU A 523 23.35 -12.86 -9.76
N LEU A 524 23.43 -11.54 -9.95
CA LEU A 524 22.70 -10.85 -11.02
C LEU A 524 23.09 -11.34 -12.41
N SER A 525 24.39 -11.58 -12.65
CA SER A 525 24.86 -12.16 -13.91
C SER A 525 24.33 -13.58 -14.12
N PHE A 526 24.17 -14.34 -13.02
CA PHE A 526 23.61 -15.68 -13.03
C PHE A 526 22.11 -15.68 -13.33
N TYR A 527 21.32 -14.82 -12.67
CA TYR A 527 19.88 -14.70 -12.95
C TYR A 527 19.60 -14.21 -14.37
N LYS A 528 20.41 -13.30 -14.92
CA LYS A 528 20.33 -12.90 -16.34
C LYS A 528 20.59 -14.07 -17.30
N LYS A 529 21.53 -14.97 -16.97
CA LYS A 529 21.75 -16.20 -17.75
C LYS A 529 20.53 -17.13 -17.67
N ILE A 530 19.89 -17.23 -16.52
CA ILE A 530 18.64 -18.00 -16.36
C ILE A 530 17.55 -17.39 -17.24
N GLU A 531 17.30 -16.08 -17.14
CA GLU A 531 16.30 -15.37 -17.94
C GLU A 531 16.49 -15.65 -19.44
N ALA A 532 17.73 -15.58 -19.94
CA ALA A 532 18.05 -15.86 -21.34
C ALA A 532 17.85 -17.32 -21.78
N ASN A 533 17.78 -18.29 -20.86
CA ASN A 533 17.66 -19.72 -21.15
C ASN A 533 16.28 -20.32 -20.78
N VAL A 534 15.46 -19.61 -20.02
CA VAL A 534 14.09 -20.02 -19.68
C VAL A 534 13.11 -19.28 -20.58
N SER A 535 12.26 -20.01 -21.30
CA SER A 535 11.22 -19.38 -22.13
C SER A 535 10.22 -18.60 -21.27
N GLU A 536 9.67 -17.49 -21.77
CA GLU A 536 8.71 -16.64 -21.04
C GLU A 536 7.46 -17.39 -20.54
N LYS A 537 7.01 -18.43 -21.25
CA LYS A 537 5.85 -19.26 -20.86
C LYS A 537 6.18 -20.41 -19.91
N SER A 538 7.44 -20.57 -19.54
CA SER A 538 7.88 -21.62 -18.62
C SER A 538 8.16 -21.06 -17.23
N PHE A 539 8.19 -21.95 -16.24
CA PHE A 539 8.50 -21.60 -14.86
C PHE A 539 9.68 -22.42 -14.33
N ILE A 540 10.30 -21.93 -13.26
CA ILE A 540 11.46 -22.54 -12.63
C ILE A 540 11.02 -23.34 -11.40
N VAL A 541 11.51 -24.57 -11.29
CA VAL A 541 11.40 -25.37 -10.07
C VAL A 541 12.56 -24.99 -9.16
N TYR A 542 12.26 -24.40 -8.00
CA TYR A 542 13.25 -24.03 -7.01
C TYR A 542 13.28 -25.03 -5.84
N ILE A 543 14.46 -25.52 -5.48
CA ILE A 543 14.67 -26.40 -4.32
C ILE A 543 15.61 -25.69 -3.31
N PRO A 544 15.10 -25.21 -2.17
CA PRO A 544 15.92 -24.65 -1.09
C PRO A 544 16.80 -25.70 -0.38
N VAL A 545 17.87 -25.24 0.29
CA VAL A 545 18.81 -26.10 1.03
C VAL A 545 18.17 -26.86 2.20
N GLN A 546 17.11 -26.32 2.82
CA GLN A 546 16.65 -26.74 4.15
C GLN A 546 15.42 -27.67 4.19
N PHE A 547 15.10 -28.43 3.14
CA PHE A 547 13.99 -29.40 3.24
C PHE A 547 14.22 -30.52 4.27
N MET A 548 15.46 -30.73 4.73
CA MET A 548 15.89 -31.99 5.36
C MET A 548 16.21 -31.91 6.87
N ASP A 549 16.40 -30.73 7.50
CA ASP A 549 17.08 -30.70 8.81
C ASP A 549 16.26 -30.35 10.07
N LYS A 550 14.98 -29.89 9.99
CA LYS A 550 14.18 -29.67 11.22
C LYS A 550 12.68 -29.92 11.05
N LYS A 551 12.08 -30.58 12.05
CA LYS A 551 10.62 -30.76 12.28
C LYS A 551 9.87 -29.47 12.64
N GLU A 552 10.48 -28.29 12.49
CA GLU A 552 9.87 -27.02 12.89
C GLU A 552 9.21 -26.34 11.70
N GLU A 553 7.87 -26.39 11.65
CA GLU A 553 7.03 -25.65 10.68
C GLU A 553 7.31 -24.13 10.66
N LEU A 554 7.93 -23.56 11.70
CA LEU A 554 8.17 -22.12 11.80
C LEU A 554 9.28 -21.60 10.86
N TYR A 555 10.38 -22.35 10.68
CA TYR A 555 11.48 -21.98 9.78
C TYR A 555 11.07 -22.06 8.29
N PHE A 556 10.06 -22.88 8.00
CA PHE A 556 9.48 -23.06 6.67
C PHE A 556 8.84 -21.77 6.11
N TYR A 557 8.44 -20.80 6.94
CA TYR A 557 7.81 -19.56 6.45
C TYR A 557 8.79 -18.40 6.27
N GLU A 558 9.87 -18.33 7.05
CA GLU A 558 10.85 -17.23 6.93
C GLU A 558 11.79 -17.41 5.73
N PHE A 559 12.17 -18.65 5.41
CA PHE A 559 13.10 -18.95 4.32
C PHE A 559 12.47 -18.76 2.94
N PHE A 560 11.18 -19.08 2.80
CA PHE A 560 10.50 -18.95 1.52
C PHE A 560 10.06 -17.51 1.19
N GLY A 561 10.25 -16.54 2.09
CA GLY A 561 10.15 -15.11 1.71
C GLY A 561 11.13 -14.70 0.59
N GLN A 562 12.07 -15.56 0.21
CA GLN A 562 13.04 -15.37 -0.87
C GLN A 562 12.55 -15.82 -2.26
N THR A 563 11.41 -16.51 -2.41
CA THR A 563 11.00 -16.99 -3.75
C THR A 563 10.46 -15.90 -4.66
N ALA A 564 9.83 -14.84 -4.10
CA ALA A 564 9.51 -13.63 -4.85
C ALA A 564 10.78 -12.94 -5.38
N PHE A 565 11.90 -13.07 -4.68
CA PHE A 565 13.21 -12.55 -5.09
C PHE A 565 13.73 -13.26 -6.34
N TYR A 566 13.62 -14.59 -6.41
CA TYR A 566 14.01 -15.32 -7.62
C TYR A 566 13.08 -15.02 -8.80
N SER A 567 11.76 -14.94 -8.56
CA SER A 567 10.83 -14.59 -9.61
C SER A 567 11.15 -13.21 -10.20
N TYR A 568 11.40 -12.24 -9.33
CA TYR A 568 11.79 -10.89 -9.71
C TYR A 568 13.12 -10.85 -10.50
N LEU A 569 14.17 -11.50 -9.99
CA LEU A 569 15.50 -11.42 -10.59
C LEU A 569 15.64 -12.23 -11.89
N THR A 570 14.85 -13.29 -12.04
CA THR A 570 14.83 -14.10 -13.26
C THR A 570 13.75 -13.65 -14.25
N ASN A 571 12.81 -12.80 -13.81
CA ASN A 571 11.63 -12.40 -14.57
C ASN A 571 10.83 -13.62 -15.06
N ARG A 572 10.76 -14.67 -14.23
CA ARG A 572 10.06 -15.93 -14.51
C ARG A 572 9.23 -16.34 -13.31
N ASP A 573 8.15 -17.06 -13.57
CA ASP A 573 7.37 -17.65 -12.50
C ASP A 573 8.15 -18.79 -11.83
N ILE A 574 7.91 -18.97 -10.53
CA ILE A 574 8.47 -20.07 -9.72
C ILE A 574 7.36 -21.10 -9.47
N TYR A 575 7.71 -22.38 -9.39
CA TYR A 575 6.75 -23.45 -9.16
C TYR A 575 6.02 -23.33 -7.82
N LEU A 576 6.75 -22.93 -6.77
CA LEU A 576 6.21 -22.79 -5.42
C LEU A 576 6.93 -21.65 -4.67
N GLU A 577 6.15 -20.65 -4.26
CA GLU A 577 6.52 -19.67 -3.26
C GLU A 577 6.25 -20.29 -1.91
N GLY A 578 6.97 -19.83 -0.90
CA GLY A 578 6.44 -19.92 0.45
C GLY A 578 6.41 -18.55 1.08
N GLY A 579 5.73 -18.48 2.22
CA GLY A 579 5.16 -17.23 2.72
C GLY A 579 3.65 -17.30 2.88
N GLY A 580 3.03 -18.45 2.56
CA GLY A 580 1.64 -18.76 2.87
C GLY A 580 0.67 -18.03 1.96
N LEU A 581 -0.18 -18.80 1.26
CA LEU A 581 -1.22 -18.20 0.43
C LEU A 581 -2.42 -17.75 1.27
N PRO A 582 -3.03 -16.59 0.95
CA PRO A 582 -4.18 -16.08 1.69
C PRO A 582 -5.42 -16.96 1.50
N SER A 583 -5.55 -17.70 0.39
CA SER A 583 -6.73 -18.53 0.11
C SER A 583 -6.60 -19.99 0.54
N LYS A 584 -7.67 -20.58 1.10
CA LYS A 584 -7.74 -22.01 1.44
C LYS A 584 -7.49 -22.92 0.23
N SER A 585 -8.04 -22.56 -0.95
CA SER A 585 -7.81 -23.32 -2.18
C SER A 585 -6.34 -23.31 -2.58
N SER A 586 -5.69 -22.16 -2.49
CA SER A 586 -4.28 -22.03 -2.79
C SER A 586 -3.41 -22.82 -1.80
N ARG A 587 -3.75 -22.84 -0.50
CA ARG A 587 -3.03 -23.66 0.50
C ARG A 587 -3.03 -25.16 0.21
N SER A 588 -4.11 -25.68 -0.36
CA SER A 588 -4.15 -27.10 -0.75
C SER A 588 -3.17 -27.41 -1.88
N VAL A 589 -3.07 -26.50 -2.87
CA VAL A 589 -2.09 -26.60 -3.96
C VAL A 589 -0.67 -26.41 -3.42
N GLU A 590 -0.47 -25.45 -2.51
CA GLU A 590 0.82 -25.20 -1.83
C GLU A 590 1.33 -26.47 -1.16
N LYS A 591 0.50 -27.12 -0.33
CA LYS A 591 0.85 -28.37 0.35
C LYS A 591 1.15 -29.51 -0.63
N GLN A 592 0.35 -29.64 -1.69
CA GLN A 592 0.58 -30.67 -2.72
C GLN A 592 1.91 -30.44 -3.45
N ARG A 593 2.20 -29.20 -3.85
CA ARG A 593 3.44 -28.83 -4.53
C ARG A 593 4.65 -28.96 -3.61
N ALA A 594 4.52 -28.60 -2.33
CA ALA A 594 5.56 -28.78 -1.33
C ALA A 594 5.93 -30.27 -1.19
N ASN A 595 4.95 -31.16 -1.09
CA ASN A 595 5.19 -32.61 -1.03
C ASN A 595 5.90 -33.12 -2.30
N LYS A 596 5.49 -32.64 -3.48
CA LYS A 596 6.18 -32.98 -4.74
C LYS A 596 7.63 -32.49 -4.76
N LEU A 597 7.91 -31.29 -4.25
CA LEU A 597 9.27 -30.77 -4.13
C LEU A 597 10.12 -31.58 -3.15
N MET A 598 9.56 -32.01 -2.02
CA MET A 598 10.26 -32.89 -1.07
C MET A 598 10.57 -34.27 -1.68
N GLN A 599 9.67 -34.82 -2.48
CA GLN A 599 9.92 -36.06 -3.23
C GLN A 599 11.02 -35.86 -4.26
N LEU A 600 10.95 -34.78 -5.04
CA LEU A 600 11.96 -34.43 -6.03
C LEU A 600 13.34 -34.23 -5.38
N ASP A 601 13.43 -33.52 -4.25
CA ASP A 601 14.69 -33.30 -3.53
C ASP A 601 15.32 -34.62 -3.06
N LYS A 602 14.52 -35.58 -2.59
CA LYS A 602 15.01 -36.93 -2.25
C LYS A 602 15.57 -37.67 -3.45
N VAL A 603 14.84 -37.71 -4.56
CA VAL A 603 15.28 -38.36 -5.81
C VAL A 603 16.59 -37.74 -6.33
N ILE A 604 16.73 -36.42 -6.22
CA ILE A 604 17.96 -35.71 -6.58
C ILE A 604 19.09 -36.07 -5.62
N ALA A 605 18.83 -36.13 -4.32
CA ALA A 605 19.82 -36.52 -3.31
C ALA A 605 20.32 -37.97 -3.50
N ASP A 606 19.45 -38.85 -3.99
CA ASP A 606 19.77 -40.23 -4.38
C ASP A 606 20.47 -40.32 -5.76
N CYS A 607 20.69 -39.18 -6.43
CA CYS A 607 21.33 -39.07 -7.73
C CYS A 607 20.63 -39.86 -8.86
N ASN A 608 19.31 -40.06 -8.78
CA ASN A 608 18.54 -40.67 -9.86
C ASN A 608 18.13 -39.63 -10.92
N ILE A 609 18.97 -39.47 -11.94
CA ILE A 609 18.87 -38.38 -12.93
C ILE A 609 17.68 -38.56 -13.88
N GLU A 610 17.38 -39.79 -14.30
CA GLU A 610 16.24 -40.09 -15.18
C GLU A 610 14.92 -39.86 -14.46
N GLU A 611 14.82 -40.29 -13.21
CA GLU A 611 13.64 -40.03 -12.37
C GLU A 611 13.50 -38.54 -12.05
N THR A 612 14.60 -37.82 -11.81
CA THR A 612 14.59 -36.36 -11.67
C THR A 612 14.03 -35.68 -12.92
N SER A 613 14.50 -36.08 -14.11
CA SER A 613 14.00 -35.55 -15.38
C SER A 613 12.52 -35.88 -15.58
N SER A 614 12.10 -37.10 -15.26
CA SER A 614 10.69 -37.51 -15.30
C SER A 614 9.83 -36.67 -14.37
N ASN A 615 10.24 -36.50 -13.11
CA ASN A 615 9.49 -35.73 -12.11
C ASN A 615 9.38 -34.26 -12.49
N LEU A 616 10.42 -33.66 -13.08
CA LEU A 616 10.37 -32.30 -13.61
C LEU A 616 9.35 -32.20 -14.77
N ARG A 617 9.36 -33.15 -15.71
CA ARG A 617 8.37 -33.22 -16.79
C ARG A 617 6.95 -33.37 -16.27
N ASP A 618 6.74 -34.19 -15.25
CA ASP A 618 5.44 -34.37 -14.57
C ASP A 618 4.98 -33.11 -13.82
N ILE A 619 5.93 -32.30 -13.34
CA ILE A 619 5.66 -30.97 -12.80
C ILE A 619 5.29 -29.99 -13.94
N GLY A 620 5.75 -30.22 -15.16
CA GLY A 620 5.57 -29.35 -16.31
C GLY A 620 6.72 -28.36 -16.52
N SER A 621 7.91 -28.67 -16.01
CA SER A 621 9.12 -27.85 -16.20
C SER A 621 10.32 -28.72 -16.56
N LYS A 622 11.38 -28.08 -17.05
CA LYS A 622 12.69 -28.69 -17.25
C LYS A 622 13.81 -27.86 -16.61
N TYR A 623 13.43 -26.87 -15.82
CA TYR A 623 14.32 -25.86 -15.27
C TYR A 623 14.37 -26.03 -13.76
N LEU A 624 15.55 -26.38 -13.25
CA LEU A 624 15.77 -26.60 -11.83
C LEU A 624 16.79 -25.60 -11.31
N LEU A 625 16.39 -24.81 -10.31
CA LEU A 625 17.26 -23.94 -9.53
C LEU A 625 17.40 -24.53 -8.12
N THR A 626 18.62 -24.61 -7.61
CA THR A 626 18.88 -25.07 -6.25
C THR A 626 20.08 -24.36 -5.65
N GLN A 627 20.12 -24.27 -4.33
CA GLN A 627 21.28 -23.76 -3.57
C GLN A 627 22.20 -24.90 -3.10
N ARG A 628 21.88 -26.16 -3.43
CA ARG A 628 22.72 -27.31 -3.12
C ARG A 628 23.50 -27.73 -4.35
N ASN A 629 24.78 -28.02 -4.15
CA ASN A 629 25.58 -28.63 -5.20
C ASN A 629 25.26 -30.12 -5.29
N TYR A 630 24.72 -30.55 -6.44
CA TYR A 630 24.48 -31.96 -6.76
C TYR A 630 25.44 -32.38 -7.88
N PRO A 631 26.64 -32.91 -7.56
CA PRO A 631 27.66 -33.24 -8.57
C PRO A 631 27.16 -34.22 -9.63
N CYS A 632 26.29 -35.16 -9.24
CA CYS A 632 25.71 -36.13 -10.17
C CYS A 632 24.81 -35.49 -11.24
N LEU A 633 24.12 -34.39 -10.95
CA LEU A 633 23.34 -33.68 -11.95
C LEU A 633 24.24 -32.99 -12.99
N ALA A 634 25.43 -32.52 -12.59
CA ALA A 634 26.34 -31.80 -13.49
C ALA A 634 26.92 -32.70 -14.60
N THR A 635 27.01 -34.02 -14.37
CA THR A 635 27.54 -35.00 -15.32
C THR A 635 26.45 -35.87 -15.97
N GLY A 636 25.19 -35.62 -15.65
CA GLY A 636 24.05 -36.42 -16.10
C GLY A 636 23.74 -36.29 -17.59
N SER A 637 23.51 -37.41 -18.26
CA SER A 637 23.12 -37.48 -19.67
C SER A 637 21.79 -36.76 -19.97
N ALA A 638 20.89 -36.63 -18.99
CA ALA A 638 19.61 -35.93 -19.13
C ALA A 638 19.71 -34.40 -18.95
N VAL A 639 20.86 -33.87 -18.54
CA VAL A 639 21.08 -32.43 -18.34
C VAL A 639 21.73 -31.82 -19.59
N LEU A 640 21.07 -30.83 -20.18
CA LEU A 640 21.53 -30.10 -21.36
C LEU A 640 22.52 -28.99 -21.01
N LYS A 641 22.25 -28.25 -19.93
CA LYS A 641 23.03 -27.08 -19.52
C LYS A 641 23.08 -26.97 -18.01
N THR A 642 24.22 -26.54 -17.51
CA THR A 642 24.44 -26.25 -16.10
C THR A 642 25.09 -24.87 -15.97
N PHE A 643 24.62 -24.08 -15.01
CA PHE A 643 25.20 -22.80 -14.63
C PHE A 643 25.36 -22.77 -13.12
N SER A 644 26.40 -22.09 -12.64
CA SER A 644 26.64 -21.95 -11.21
C SER A 644 27.07 -20.52 -10.85
N SER A 645 26.74 -20.12 -9.63
CA SER A 645 27.22 -18.87 -9.02
C SER A 645 27.16 -18.98 -7.50
N GLY A 646 28.33 -19.05 -6.86
CA GLY A 646 28.41 -19.30 -5.41
C GLY A 646 27.74 -20.64 -5.04
N THR A 647 26.75 -20.59 -4.16
CA THR A 647 25.96 -21.76 -3.75
C THR A 647 24.84 -22.12 -4.75
N TYR A 648 24.52 -21.25 -5.70
CA TYR A 648 23.43 -21.48 -6.64
C TYR A 648 23.86 -22.34 -7.83
N GLN A 649 23.01 -23.31 -8.18
CA GLN A 649 23.12 -24.17 -9.34
C GLN A 649 21.82 -24.11 -10.15
N PHE A 650 21.93 -23.96 -11.46
CA PHE A 650 20.81 -23.99 -12.38
C PHE A 650 21.04 -25.08 -13.44
N TYR A 651 20.06 -25.96 -13.59
CA TYR A 651 20.10 -27.09 -14.51
C TYR A 651 18.94 -26.99 -15.51
N VAL A 652 19.25 -27.25 -16.78
CA VAL A 652 18.27 -27.40 -17.86
C VAL A 652 18.24 -28.85 -18.29
N PHE A 653 17.12 -29.53 -18.11
CA PHE A 653 16.93 -30.93 -18.51
C PHE A 653 16.45 -31.04 -19.97
N LYS A 654 16.64 -32.23 -20.57
CA LYS A 654 16.23 -32.57 -21.92
C LYS A 654 14.71 -32.53 -22.11
#